data_AF-A0A7L3AXZ3-F1
#
_entry.id   AF-A0A7L3AXZ3-F1
#
_cell.length_a   1.000
_cell.length_b   1.000
_cell.length_c   1.000
_cell.angle_alpha   90.00
_cell.angle_beta   90.00
_cell.angle_gamma   90.00
#
_symmetry.space_group_name_H-M   'P 1'
#
loop_
_entity.id
_entity.type
_entity.pdbx_description
1 polymer ?
#
loop_
_entity_poly.entity_id
_entity_poly.type
_entity_poly.pdbx_seq_one_letter_code
_entity_poly.pdbx_strand_id
1 'polypeptide(L)'
;FRDSLEFDTVVVHAIQSDHQISTYRLLAMFEKYYQDKECPSWKRTVLEKAWKQAEEDIVTQTGNARIFEGEAEKPKTSEVRKPTARYIESKREQIRRIVEKSDKMEAKIMKRKAEWDELYNNKPSNDYENPKDAEDIGEAQENMGCYKLKTASNYRVPEHKRINTEKKVMQLKSLKALIHKRKVNMNKEIMSLRDLKVSTIDEIRCLVQELKSIQAALDLSERLPLPLIPQLHPDEVPEKKFEYDNDILLKFKEEQEAKGKLQEQLEGSPSSYAFRHGFLRAPSVKETDLMAQAAGAHPMRTASSVVTEQQKVFEIEKAEPMEMELEILKREKIKNLYLQETLVKKINALVINFDAELRFLRHKKLKLDVQMKSADLRYITWYEELLILKDLEKHENLFQGCVNTLIREQEAIQSKLNSYLAQMEDRKCEIAKLQECEKALYANFQASLGENNEFAHFLTKVLKKKIKCMENKEVGREADEEDENEEENDEEASLGTDKENSGSEDEVFDDSICPKNCNEALFQNTIQLRQKRLDIEKALTEEKKAAASLRKKYNALAKKAEVVETSLDTANRELETFQWEKQQKMNELYVVVPLKLHQVEYLVNGEMPSDFSQALVFTNQSLEYLQKRIVDLHNEKIMQRQIYKAAQEQHKQLVQDTKDMEIKIQRLEEKCNYLMMKKFGRLVDFEAVQAHSVNIRMEELKVQIMEKEYMHSQELKEWEERILDLQQKLMKLTKENTRKLQQLNLFCLEKQQLETKLASLENDLVNLLATVLHAGLELFRNGEGQAGVMALLREEINLLRRKDGSLFLQPSSPQDSDTPTETFPLLTP
;
A
#
# COMPACT_ATOMS: atom_id res chain seq x y z
N PHE A 1 38.11 1.72 -53.74
CA PHE A 1 36.67 1.70 -54.05
C PHE A 1 36.08 3.01 -53.57
N ARG A 2 35.68 3.91 -54.48
CA ARG A 2 34.94 5.13 -54.10
C ARG A 2 33.47 4.74 -53.94
N ASP A 3 32.86 5.10 -52.83
CA ASP A 3 31.42 4.92 -52.62
C ASP A 3 30.64 5.49 -53.82
N SER A 4 29.57 4.81 -54.23
CA SER A 4 28.73 5.23 -55.36
C SER A 4 28.14 6.63 -55.07
N LEU A 5 28.36 7.57 -55.98
CA LEU A 5 27.73 8.89 -55.93
C LEU A 5 26.28 8.75 -56.38
N GLU A 6 25.34 9.30 -55.60
CA GLU A 6 23.92 9.34 -55.96
C GLU A 6 23.64 10.55 -56.87
N PHE A 7 24.33 11.67 -56.64
CA PHE A 7 24.26 12.87 -57.48
C PHE A 7 25.64 13.52 -57.62
N ASP A 8 26.03 13.80 -58.87
CA ASP A 8 27.17 14.69 -59.16
C ASP A 8 26.73 16.17 -59.23
N THR A 9 27.71 17.06 -59.26
CA THR A 9 27.48 18.51 -59.30
C THR A 9 27.09 18.92 -60.72
N VAL A 10 25.84 19.34 -60.91
CA VAL A 10 25.29 19.89 -62.15
C VAL A 10 25.00 21.35 -61.91
N VAL A 11 25.46 22.23 -62.81
CA VAL A 11 25.22 23.68 -62.73
C VAL A 11 24.28 24.08 -63.85
N VAL A 12 23.15 24.70 -63.52
CA VAL A 12 22.16 25.23 -64.47
C VAL A 12 22.29 26.74 -64.53
N HIS A 13 22.49 27.29 -65.73
CA HIS A 13 22.60 28.71 -66.02
C HIS A 13 21.26 29.27 -66.54
N ALA A 14 21.00 30.53 -66.23
CA ALA A 14 19.94 31.30 -66.87
C ALA A 14 20.27 31.55 -68.36
N ILE A 15 19.23 31.90 -69.12
CA ILE A 15 19.32 32.10 -70.58
C ILE A 15 19.76 33.53 -70.90
N GLN A 16 19.25 34.52 -70.17
CA GLN A 16 19.57 35.94 -70.41
C GLN A 16 20.44 36.57 -69.32
N SER A 17 20.48 35.99 -68.13
CA SER A 17 21.18 36.57 -66.98
C SER A 17 22.30 35.67 -66.45
N ASP A 18 23.27 36.26 -65.76
CA ASP A 18 24.45 35.55 -65.19
C ASP A 18 24.11 34.69 -63.95
N HIS A 19 22.83 34.41 -63.74
CA HIS A 19 22.38 33.61 -62.60
C HIS A 19 22.64 32.13 -62.86
N GLN A 20 23.18 31.45 -61.85
CA GLN A 20 23.43 30.02 -61.89
C GLN A 20 22.96 29.34 -60.59
N ILE A 21 22.62 28.07 -60.69
CA ILE A 21 22.21 27.22 -59.58
C ILE A 21 22.85 25.84 -59.72
N SER A 22 23.42 25.30 -58.64
CA SER A 22 24.10 24.00 -58.66
C SER A 22 23.39 22.95 -57.81
N THR A 23 23.51 21.67 -58.15
CA THR A 23 23.09 20.57 -57.26
C THR A 23 24.10 20.37 -56.11
N TYR A 24 23.66 19.71 -55.04
CA TYR A 24 24.55 19.21 -53.99
C TYR A 24 25.20 17.90 -54.44
N ARG A 25 26.52 17.78 -54.27
CA ARG A 25 27.21 16.50 -54.41
C ARG A 25 26.82 15.57 -53.25
N LEU A 26 26.28 14.39 -53.56
CA LEU A 26 25.78 13.44 -52.56
C LEU A 26 26.33 12.04 -52.80
N LEU A 27 26.83 11.42 -51.73
CA LEU A 27 27.17 10.00 -51.67
C LEU A 27 25.90 9.20 -51.39
N ALA A 28 25.77 8.02 -51.99
CA ALA A 28 24.66 7.12 -51.72
C ALA A 28 24.57 6.81 -50.23
N MET A 29 23.41 7.07 -49.62
CA MET A 29 23.20 6.74 -48.22
C MET A 29 23.04 5.23 -48.05
N PHE A 30 23.80 4.62 -47.13
CA PHE A 30 23.68 3.20 -46.80
C PHE A 30 22.23 2.83 -46.40
N GLU A 31 21.73 1.72 -46.92
CA GLU A 31 20.35 1.24 -46.80
C GLU A 31 19.88 0.99 -45.35
N LYS A 32 20.83 0.78 -44.42
CA LYS A 32 20.58 0.61 -42.98
C LYS A 32 19.95 1.82 -42.28
N TYR A 33 19.90 3.00 -42.92
CA TYR A 33 19.26 4.20 -42.34
C TYR A 33 17.73 4.25 -42.56
N TYR A 34 17.18 3.44 -43.47
CA TYR A 34 15.75 3.42 -43.76
C TYR A 34 14.93 2.48 -42.86
N GLN A 35 15.59 1.51 -42.20
CA GLN A 35 14.94 0.45 -41.42
C GLN A 35 14.49 0.87 -40.01
N ASP A 36 15.04 1.94 -39.42
CA ASP A 36 14.73 2.37 -38.05
C ASP A 36 13.51 3.33 -37.94
N LYS A 37 12.61 3.35 -38.94
CA LYS A 37 11.45 4.27 -38.98
C LYS A 37 10.22 3.82 -38.19
N GLU A 38 10.28 2.70 -37.49
CA GLU A 38 9.21 2.29 -36.58
C GLU A 38 9.68 2.46 -35.13
N CYS A 39 9.50 3.65 -34.59
CA CYS A 39 9.43 3.83 -33.15
C CYS A 39 7.98 4.19 -32.79
N PRO A 40 7.31 3.43 -31.89
CA PRO A 40 5.88 3.56 -31.63
C PRO A 40 5.53 4.91 -30.99
N SER A 41 4.41 5.45 -31.43
CA SER A 41 3.69 6.57 -30.83
C SER A 41 3.15 6.19 -29.43
N TRP A 42 3.99 6.24 -28.40
CA TRP A 42 3.58 6.01 -27.00
C TRP A 42 2.97 7.25 -26.32
N LYS A 43 2.64 8.31 -27.07
CA LYS A 43 2.02 9.54 -26.54
C LYS A 43 0.54 9.72 -26.87
N ARG A 44 -0.18 8.66 -27.22
CA ARG A 44 -1.62 8.73 -27.56
C ARG A 44 -2.56 7.88 -26.71
N THR A 45 -2.07 7.20 -25.69
CA THR A 45 -2.87 6.20 -24.93
C THR A 45 -2.91 6.42 -23.42
N VAL A 46 -2.69 7.66 -22.97
CA VAL A 46 -2.85 8.04 -21.54
C VAL A 46 -4.02 9.00 -21.33
N LEU A 47 -4.73 9.42 -22.39
CA LEU A 47 -5.86 10.36 -22.29
C LEU A 47 -7.24 9.72 -22.53
N GLU A 48 -7.35 8.39 -22.59
CA GLU A 48 -8.60 7.69 -22.95
C GLU A 48 -9.11 6.71 -21.88
N LYS A 49 -8.47 6.66 -20.70
CA LYS A 49 -8.90 5.82 -19.56
C LYS A 49 -9.45 6.59 -18.36
N ALA A 50 -9.60 7.91 -18.46
CA ALA A 50 -10.07 8.76 -17.34
C ALA A 50 -11.56 9.14 -17.41
N TRP A 51 -12.37 8.49 -18.25
CA TRP A 51 -13.78 8.88 -18.50
C TRP A 51 -14.78 7.73 -18.28
N LYS A 52 -14.52 6.81 -17.33
CA LYS A 52 -15.48 5.75 -16.95
C LYS A 52 -15.45 5.36 -15.46
N GLN A 53 -15.51 6.34 -14.56
CA GLN A 53 -15.81 6.07 -13.15
C GLN A 53 -16.39 7.32 -12.49
N ALA A 54 -17.66 7.60 -12.77
CA ALA A 54 -18.48 8.58 -12.06
C ALA A 54 -19.96 8.35 -12.40
N GLU A 55 -20.59 7.42 -11.70
CA GLU A 55 -22.03 7.14 -11.53
C GLU A 55 -22.05 5.78 -10.82
N GLU A 56 -22.48 5.62 -9.57
CA GLU A 56 -23.74 6.02 -8.97
C GLU A 56 -23.59 6.10 -7.44
N ASP A 57 -24.26 7.07 -6.83
CA ASP A 57 -24.74 6.95 -5.47
C ASP A 57 -26.04 7.78 -5.35
N ILE A 58 -26.92 7.35 -4.42
CA ILE A 58 -27.99 8.09 -3.74
C ILE A 58 -29.45 7.60 -3.97
N VAL A 59 -29.88 6.78 -2.98
CA VAL A 59 -31.06 6.94 -2.09
C VAL A 59 -32.39 6.28 -2.43
N THR A 60 -32.93 5.56 -1.44
CA THR A 60 -34.28 5.84 -0.93
C THR A 60 -34.46 5.42 0.54
N GLN A 61 -34.90 6.39 1.35
CA GLN A 61 -35.42 6.23 2.71
C GLN A 61 -36.90 5.85 2.69
N THR A 62 -37.37 5.11 3.72
CA THR A 62 -38.64 5.25 4.51
C THR A 62 -38.91 3.90 5.20
N GLY A 63 -39.45 3.73 6.42
CA GLY A 63 -40.02 4.60 7.46
C GLY A 63 -40.76 3.71 8.49
N ASN A 64 -41.15 4.30 9.64
CA ASN A 64 -42.11 3.86 10.69
C ASN A 64 -41.58 2.98 11.86
N ALA A 65 -41.56 3.44 13.14
CA ALA A 65 -42.67 3.67 14.11
C ALA A 65 -43.30 2.32 14.59
N ARG A 66 -43.51 1.96 15.87
CA ARG A 66 -43.83 2.65 17.14
C ARG A 66 -43.95 1.59 18.30
N ILE A 67 -43.60 2.00 19.53
CA ILE A 67 -44.38 1.84 20.82
C ILE A 67 -44.35 0.55 21.69
N PHE A 68 -44.05 0.81 23.00
CA PHE A 68 -44.44 0.17 24.30
C PHE A 68 -44.15 -1.34 24.51
N GLU A 69 -43.90 -1.87 25.70
CA GLU A 69 -44.43 -1.62 27.05
C GLU A 69 -43.33 -1.81 28.11
N GLY A 70 -43.45 -1.06 29.20
CA GLY A 70 -42.70 -1.32 30.44
C GLY A 70 -43.51 -2.15 31.41
N GLU A 71 -42.84 -2.99 32.18
CA GLU A 71 -43.41 -3.54 33.41
C GLU A 71 -42.40 -3.37 34.56
N ALA A 72 -42.86 -2.63 35.56
CA ALA A 72 -42.22 -2.49 36.85
C ALA A 72 -42.87 -3.48 37.82
N GLU A 73 -42.12 -4.51 38.24
CA GLU A 73 -42.54 -5.36 39.36
C GLU A 73 -41.84 -4.92 40.65
N LYS A 74 -42.65 -4.44 41.59
CA LYS A 74 -42.31 -4.31 43.01
C LYS A 74 -42.40 -5.69 43.68
N PRO A 75 -41.43 -6.14 44.49
CA PRO A 75 -41.69 -7.22 45.43
C PRO A 75 -42.28 -6.65 46.72
N LYS A 76 -43.41 -7.21 47.13
CA LYS A 76 -44.04 -7.03 48.44
C LYS A 76 -43.22 -7.71 49.53
N THR A 77 -43.29 -7.12 50.71
CA THR A 77 -42.74 -7.52 52.01
C THR A 77 -43.01 -8.98 52.37
N SER A 78 -41.96 -9.62 52.88
CA SER A 78 -41.92 -10.98 53.41
C SER A 78 -42.61 -11.10 54.77
N GLU A 79 -43.54 -12.05 54.87
CA GLU A 79 -44.02 -12.62 56.12
C GLU A 79 -43.23 -13.91 56.38
N VAL A 80 -42.61 -14.04 57.56
CA VAL A 80 -41.73 -15.16 57.92
C VAL A 80 -42.56 -16.45 58.03
N ARG A 81 -42.48 -17.28 56.99
CA ARG A 81 -43.02 -18.65 56.97
C ARG A 81 -41.86 -19.62 57.17
N LYS A 82 -42.05 -20.63 58.02
CA LYS A 82 -41.05 -21.66 58.30
C LYS A 82 -40.52 -22.28 56.98
N PRO A 83 -39.20 -22.56 56.85
CA PRO A 83 -38.63 -23.03 55.60
C PRO A 83 -39.31 -24.34 55.14
N THR A 84 -39.65 -24.41 53.85
CA THR A 84 -40.12 -25.63 53.19
C THR A 84 -39.23 -25.85 51.97
N ALA A 85 -38.93 -27.09 51.56
CA ALA A 85 -38.02 -27.38 50.44
C ALA A 85 -38.34 -26.59 49.15
N ARG A 86 -39.63 -26.39 48.81
CA ARG A 86 -40.06 -25.58 47.65
C ARG A 86 -39.69 -24.09 47.76
N TYR A 87 -39.65 -23.54 48.97
CA TYR A 87 -39.28 -22.14 49.22
C TYR A 87 -37.78 -21.92 49.05
N ILE A 88 -36.96 -22.89 49.46
CA ILE A 88 -35.51 -22.90 49.24
C ILE A 88 -35.20 -22.94 47.74
N GLU A 89 -35.85 -23.83 46.99
CA GLU A 89 -35.66 -23.93 45.53
C GLU A 89 -36.08 -22.64 44.81
N SER A 90 -37.21 -22.04 45.21
CA SER A 90 -37.64 -20.74 44.69
C SER A 90 -36.64 -19.62 45.01
N LYS A 91 -35.94 -19.69 46.14
CA LYS A 91 -34.90 -18.72 46.51
C LYS A 91 -33.60 -18.92 45.71
N ARG A 92 -33.21 -20.17 45.42
CA ARG A 92 -32.09 -20.48 44.51
C ARG A 92 -32.34 -19.96 43.10
N GLU A 93 -33.54 -20.14 42.59
CA GLU A 93 -33.95 -19.59 41.29
C GLU A 93 -33.96 -18.05 41.30
N GLN A 94 -34.35 -17.43 42.41
CA GLN A 94 -34.25 -15.97 42.59
C GLN A 94 -32.78 -15.49 42.54
N ILE A 95 -31.84 -16.22 43.16
CA ILE A 95 -30.39 -15.92 43.12
C ILE A 95 -29.86 -16.05 41.70
N ARG A 96 -30.20 -17.13 40.97
CA ARG A 96 -29.77 -17.33 39.58
C ARG A 96 -30.15 -16.15 38.68
N ARG A 97 -31.38 -15.67 38.81
CA ARG A 97 -31.86 -14.47 38.09
C ARG A 97 -31.13 -13.19 38.49
N ILE A 98 -30.64 -13.10 39.73
CA ILE A 98 -29.83 -11.97 40.20
C ILE A 98 -28.43 -12.04 39.58
N VAL A 99 -27.79 -13.22 39.56
CA VAL A 99 -26.48 -13.45 38.94
C VAL A 99 -26.53 -13.12 37.45
N GLU A 100 -27.51 -13.65 36.72
CA GLU A 100 -27.68 -13.33 35.29
C GLU A 100 -27.88 -11.83 35.03
N LYS A 101 -28.51 -11.09 35.95
CA LYS A 101 -28.66 -9.63 35.85
C LYS A 101 -27.33 -8.92 36.13
N SER A 102 -26.52 -9.43 37.05
CA SER A 102 -25.16 -8.93 37.34
C SER A 102 -24.24 -9.13 36.13
N ASP A 103 -24.18 -10.34 35.57
CA ASP A 103 -23.35 -10.66 34.41
C ASP A 103 -23.74 -9.82 33.18
N LYS A 104 -25.06 -9.64 32.96
CA LYS A 104 -25.57 -8.74 31.90
C LYS A 104 -25.17 -7.28 32.13
N MET A 105 -24.99 -6.85 33.38
CA MET A 105 -24.53 -5.51 33.71
C MET A 105 -23.02 -5.38 33.48
N GLU A 106 -22.22 -6.34 33.95
CA GLU A 106 -20.77 -6.37 33.73
C GLU A 106 -20.42 -6.43 32.25
N ALA A 107 -21.12 -7.25 31.46
CA ALA A 107 -20.93 -7.30 30.00
C ALA A 107 -21.21 -5.94 29.33
N LYS A 108 -22.21 -5.18 29.81
CA LYS A 108 -22.49 -3.83 29.32
C LYS A 108 -21.39 -2.84 29.70
N ILE A 109 -20.81 -2.97 30.89
CA ILE A 109 -19.69 -2.14 31.35
C ILE A 109 -18.47 -2.42 30.47
N MET A 110 -18.10 -3.68 30.29
CA MET A 110 -16.98 -4.09 29.43
C MET A 110 -17.16 -3.61 27.99
N LYS A 111 -18.38 -3.73 27.44
CA LYS A 111 -18.67 -3.23 26.09
C LYS A 111 -18.44 -1.73 25.98
N ARG A 112 -18.95 -0.93 26.94
CA ARG A 112 -18.73 0.53 26.94
C ARG A 112 -17.26 0.89 27.07
N LYS A 113 -16.51 0.16 27.89
CA LYS A 113 -15.07 0.37 28.06
C LYS A 113 -14.32 0.10 26.75
N ALA A 114 -14.65 -1.00 26.06
CA ALA A 114 -14.08 -1.29 24.75
C ALA A 114 -14.43 -0.23 23.70
N GLU A 115 -15.69 0.21 23.64
CA GLU A 115 -16.15 1.30 22.75
C GLU A 115 -15.41 2.62 23.04
N TRP A 116 -15.15 2.91 24.33
CA TRP A 116 -14.40 4.09 24.76
C TRP A 116 -12.92 4.01 24.38
N ASP A 117 -12.29 2.86 24.61
CA ASP A 117 -10.89 2.62 24.26
C ASP A 117 -10.68 2.67 22.74
N GLU A 118 -11.60 2.10 21.95
CA GLU A 118 -11.61 2.21 20.49
C GLU A 118 -11.69 3.66 20.02
N LEU A 119 -12.59 4.46 20.62
CA LEU A 119 -12.72 5.88 20.32
C LEU A 119 -11.44 6.66 20.66
N TYR A 120 -10.83 6.38 21.82
CA TYR A 120 -9.62 7.06 22.25
C TYR A 120 -8.41 6.73 21.37
N ASN A 121 -8.30 5.48 20.90
CA ASN A 121 -7.26 5.04 19.97
C ASN A 121 -7.36 5.69 18.59
N ASN A 122 -8.55 6.16 18.19
CA ASN A 122 -8.76 6.89 16.93
C ASN A 122 -8.32 8.37 16.98
N LYS A 123 -7.77 8.84 18.10
CA LYS A 123 -7.27 10.20 18.23
C LYS A 123 -6.05 10.41 17.32
N PRO A 124 -6.07 11.37 16.38
CA PRO A 124 -4.91 11.68 15.55
C PRO A 124 -3.72 12.13 16.40
N SER A 125 -2.50 11.80 15.96
CA SER A 125 -1.26 12.30 16.56
C SER A 125 -1.15 13.82 16.37
N ASN A 126 -0.41 14.50 17.26
CA ASN A 126 -0.13 15.94 17.12
C ASN A 126 0.71 16.25 15.87
N ASP A 127 1.53 15.31 15.41
CA ASP A 127 2.38 15.44 14.21
C ASP A 127 1.71 14.90 12.94
N TYR A 128 0.39 14.74 12.96
CA TYR A 128 -0.36 14.23 11.82
C TYR A 128 -0.46 15.31 10.72
N GLU A 129 0.22 15.07 9.61
CA GLU A 129 0.00 15.79 8.36
C GLU A 129 -1.05 15.06 7.53
N ASN A 130 -2.04 15.78 7.02
CA ASN A 130 -3.04 15.22 6.11
C ASN A 130 -2.33 14.82 4.80
N PRO A 131 -2.41 13.55 4.38
CA PRO A 131 -1.69 13.07 3.19
C PRO A 131 -2.07 13.84 1.93
N LYS A 132 -3.33 14.28 1.81
CA LYS A 132 -3.79 15.09 0.67
C LYS A 132 -3.08 16.44 0.61
N ASP A 133 -2.87 17.09 1.74
CA ASP A 133 -2.20 18.39 1.78
C ASP A 133 -0.71 18.24 1.43
N ALA A 134 -0.07 17.15 1.87
CA ALA A 134 1.31 16.83 1.50
C ALA A 134 1.46 16.52 0.01
N GLU A 135 0.53 15.74 -0.56
CA GLU A 135 0.45 15.47 -2.00
C GLU A 135 0.22 16.75 -2.81
N ASP A 136 -0.74 17.59 -2.42
CA ASP A 136 -1.04 18.87 -3.08
C ASP A 136 0.16 19.82 -3.06
N ILE A 137 0.91 19.87 -1.94
CA ILE A 137 2.15 20.64 -1.83
C ILE A 137 3.21 20.08 -2.78
N GLY A 138 3.38 18.76 -2.82
CA GLY A 138 4.31 18.09 -3.74
C GLY A 138 3.98 18.40 -5.20
N GLU A 139 2.72 18.23 -5.61
CA GLU A 139 2.25 18.54 -6.95
C GLU A 139 2.47 20.02 -7.30
N ALA A 140 2.19 20.94 -6.38
CA ALA A 140 2.42 22.36 -6.60
C ALA A 140 3.91 22.70 -6.80
N GLN A 141 4.82 22.05 -6.05
CA GLN A 141 6.27 22.24 -6.21
C GLN A 141 6.77 21.75 -7.57
N GLU A 142 6.23 20.63 -8.08
CA GLU A 142 6.58 20.08 -9.39
C GLU A 142 5.99 20.91 -10.54
N ASN A 143 4.73 21.34 -10.39
CA ASN A 143 3.95 22.04 -11.41
C ASN A 143 3.98 23.57 -11.30
N MET A 144 4.90 24.15 -10.51
CA MET A 144 5.05 25.60 -10.39
C MET A 144 5.25 26.30 -11.74
N GLY A 145 5.72 25.57 -12.77
CA GLY A 145 5.89 26.12 -14.12
C GLY A 145 7.08 27.08 -14.25
N CYS A 146 8.02 27.00 -13.32
CA CYS A 146 9.26 27.78 -13.37
C CYS A 146 10.19 27.27 -14.48
N TYR A 147 10.82 28.20 -15.21
CA TYR A 147 11.83 27.85 -16.20
C TYR A 147 13.20 27.66 -15.52
N LYS A 148 13.53 26.42 -15.18
CA LYS A 148 14.80 26.08 -14.55
C LYS A 148 15.92 26.09 -15.60
N LEU A 149 16.90 26.97 -15.44
CA LEU A 149 18.08 27.02 -16.30
C LEU A 149 18.95 25.79 -16.06
N LYS A 150 19.47 25.19 -17.14
CA LYS A 150 20.37 24.03 -17.05
C LYS A 150 21.70 24.33 -16.34
N THR A 151 22.05 25.61 -16.24
CA THR A 151 23.24 26.13 -15.56
C THR A 151 23.00 26.41 -14.07
N ALA A 152 21.75 26.36 -13.59
CA ALA A 152 21.44 26.63 -12.20
C ALA A 152 21.88 25.46 -11.30
N SER A 153 22.37 25.77 -10.09
CA SER A 153 22.83 24.77 -9.12
C SER A 153 21.72 23.83 -8.63
N ASN A 154 20.47 24.27 -8.68
CA ASN A 154 19.29 23.50 -8.28
C ASN A 154 18.61 22.73 -9.44
N TYR A 155 19.22 22.71 -10.64
CA TYR A 155 18.66 21.99 -11.77
C TYR A 155 18.98 20.49 -11.69
N ARG A 156 17.94 19.69 -11.43
CA ARG A 156 17.98 18.24 -11.56
C ARG A 156 17.37 17.84 -12.90
N VAL A 157 18.10 17.06 -13.70
CA VAL A 157 17.61 16.54 -14.99
C VAL A 157 16.55 15.48 -14.72
N PRO A 158 15.28 15.70 -15.13
CA PRO A 158 14.24 14.67 -14.99
C PRO A 158 14.63 13.40 -15.74
N GLU A 159 14.30 12.23 -15.19
CA GLU A 159 14.73 10.92 -15.73
C GLU A 159 14.36 10.74 -17.21
N HIS A 160 13.13 11.10 -17.59
CA HIS A 160 12.66 11.00 -18.97
C HIS A 160 13.41 11.92 -19.96
N LYS A 161 14.05 13.00 -19.46
CA LYS A 161 14.88 13.92 -20.25
C LYS A 161 16.36 13.54 -20.25
N ARG A 162 16.78 12.54 -19.48
CA ARG A 162 18.18 12.08 -19.47
C ARG A 162 18.56 11.54 -20.86
N ILE A 163 19.67 12.08 -21.38
CA ILE A 163 20.23 11.72 -22.67
C ILE A 163 21.26 10.62 -22.44
N ASN A 164 21.09 9.49 -23.10
CA ASN A 164 22.04 8.40 -23.15
C ASN A 164 22.73 8.39 -24.53
N THR A 165 23.83 7.63 -24.61
CA THR A 165 24.60 7.44 -25.84
C THR A 165 23.70 6.97 -27.00
N GLU A 166 22.83 5.98 -26.76
CA GLU A 166 21.94 5.42 -27.78
C GLU A 166 20.94 6.43 -28.34
N LYS A 167 20.21 7.16 -27.49
CA LYS A 167 19.28 8.22 -27.92
C LYS A 167 20.02 9.29 -28.73
N LYS A 168 21.25 9.64 -28.33
CA LYS A 168 22.06 10.63 -29.05
C LYS A 168 22.51 10.13 -30.42
N VAL A 169 22.92 8.87 -30.53
CA VAL A 169 23.22 8.21 -31.82
C VAL A 169 21.99 8.21 -32.73
N MET A 170 20.80 7.90 -32.19
CA MET A 170 19.55 7.92 -32.96
C MET A 170 19.20 9.34 -33.44
N GLN A 171 19.40 10.36 -32.61
CA GLN A 171 19.25 11.77 -33.02
C GLN A 171 20.19 12.14 -34.18
N LEU A 172 21.47 11.76 -34.09
CA LEU A 172 22.46 12.01 -35.14
C LEU A 172 22.10 11.30 -36.45
N LYS A 173 21.68 10.03 -36.39
CA LYS A 173 21.21 9.28 -37.57
C LYS A 173 20.01 9.97 -38.22
N SER A 174 19.02 10.35 -37.42
CA SER A 174 17.80 11.03 -37.90
C SER A 174 18.11 12.38 -38.56
N LEU A 175 19.00 13.18 -37.94
CA LEU A 175 19.42 14.46 -38.51
C LEU A 175 20.17 14.26 -39.84
N LYS A 176 21.08 13.30 -39.91
CA LYS A 176 21.81 12.96 -41.15
C LYS A 176 20.85 12.54 -42.27
N ALA A 177 19.85 11.71 -41.95
CA ALA A 177 18.83 11.30 -42.90
C ALA A 177 17.98 12.49 -43.39
N LEU A 178 17.64 13.42 -42.49
CA LEU A 178 16.88 14.62 -42.83
C LEU A 178 17.69 15.57 -43.73
N ILE A 179 18.97 15.81 -43.42
CA ILE A 179 19.88 16.60 -44.25
C ILE A 179 19.95 16.01 -45.66
N HIS A 180 20.18 14.71 -45.77
CA HIS A 180 20.24 14.03 -47.06
C HIS A 180 18.93 14.14 -47.83
N LYS A 181 17.78 13.84 -47.21
CA LYS A 181 16.46 13.95 -47.85
C LYS A 181 16.21 15.36 -48.39
N ARG A 182 16.56 16.39 -47.63
CA ARG A 182 16.41 17.79 -48.05
C ARG A 182 17.31 18.13 -49.25
N LYS A 183 18.57 17.67 -49.24
CA LYS A 183 19.52 17.86 -50.35
C LYS A 183 19.06 17.11 -51.62
N VAL A 184 18.61 15.86 -51.50
CA VAL A 184 18.07 15.08 -52.63
C VAL A 184 16.84 15.74 -53.24
N ASN A 185 15.90 16.21 -52.42
CA ASN A 185 14.70 16.89 -52.93
C ASN A 185 15.06 18.16 -53.71
N MET A 186 16.01 18.97 -53.21
CA MET A 186 16.48 20.15 -53.94
C MET A 186 17.20 19.77 -55.24
N ASN A 187 18.04 18.72 -55.22
CA ASN A 187 18.69 18.24 -56.43
C ASN A 187 17.66 17.82 -57.49
N LYS A 188 16.61 17.10 -57.11
CA LYS A 188 15.53 16.71 -58.03
C LYS A 188 14.84 17.92 -58.65
N GLU A 189 14.55 18.95 -57.87
CA GLU A 189 13.97 20.21 -58.39
C GLU A 189 14.92 20.91 -59.38
N ILE A 190 16.22 20.95 -59.10
CA ILE A 190 17.22 21.54 -60.00
C ILE A 190 17.36 20.72 -61.29
N MET A 191 17.32 19.39 -61.21
CA MET A 191 17.33 18.54 -62.40
C MET A 191 16.06 18.73 -63.22
N SER A 192 14.88 18.85 -62.60
CA SER A 192 13.65 19.17 -63.34
C SER A 192 13.70 20.54 -64.04
N LEU A 193 14.42 21.51 -63.45
CA LEU A 193 14.65 22.81 -64.08
C LEU A 193 15.59 22.68 -65.30
N ARG A 194 16.62 21.83 -65.22
CA ARG A 194 17.46 21.50 -66.39
C ARG A 194 16.60 20.88 -67.50
N ASP A 195 15.76 19.91 -67.18
CA ASP A 195 14.88 19.25 -68.16
C ASP A 195 13.89 20.25 -68.79
N LEU A 196 13.35 21.17 -67.98
CA LEU A 196 12.53 22.29 -68.47
C LEU A 196 13.32 23.20 -69.40
N LYS A 197 14.60 23.50 -69.10
CA LYS A 197 15.46 24.29 -69.98
C LYS A 197 15.63 23.62 -71.34
N VAL A 198 15.88 22.31 -71.36
CA VAL A 198 15.99 21.53 -72.60
C VAL A 198 14.69 21.63 -73.41
N SER A 199 13.54 21.39 -72.77
CA SER A 199 12.22 21.51 -73.41
C SER A 199 11.96 22.93 -73.95
N THR A 200 12.36 23.96 -73.21
CA THR A 200 12.17 25.36 -73.59
C THR A 200 13.04 25.71 -74.81
N ILE A 201 14.28 25.20 -74.87
CA ILE A 201 15.17 25.38 -76.02
C ILE A 201 14.59 24.70 -77.27
N ASP A 202 14.02 23.51 -77.13
CA ASP A 202 13.37 22.81 -78.24
C ASP A 202 12.11 23.55 -78.72
N GLU A 203 11.28 24.08 -77.81
CA GLU A 203 10.13 24.93 -78.19
C GLU A 203 10.59 26.21 -78.90
N ILE A 204 11.63 26.90 -78.39
CA ILE A 204 12.20 28.08 -79.05
C ILE A 204 12.73 27.72 -80.44
N ARG A 205 13.36 26.54 -80.61
CA ARG A 205 13.84 26.09 -81.94
C ARG A 205 12.68 25.93 -82.93
N CYS A 206 11.57 25.33 -82.50
CA CYS A 206 10.36 25.22 -83.32
C CYS A 206 9.79 26.59 -83.68
N LEU A 207 9.63 27.49 -82.70
CA LEU A 207 9.11 28.84 -82.92
C LEU A 207 10.02 29.69 -83.83
N VAL A 208 11.34 29.54 -83.72
CA VAL A 208 12.30 30.19 -84.63
C VAL A 208 12.17 29.64 -86.05
N GLN A 209 11.92 28.35 -86.22
CA GLN A 209 11.71 27.76 -87.55
C GLN A 209 10.40 28.25 -88.19
N GLU A 210 9.32 28.35 -87.41
CA GLU A 210 8.06 28.96 -87.85
C GLU A 210 8.26 30.44 -88.23
N LEU A 211 9.01 31.19 -87.41
CA LEU A 211 9.35 32.58 -87.68
C LEU A 211 10.12 32.74 -88.99
N LYS A 212 11.07 31.85 -89.28
CA LYS A 212 11.81 31.81 -90.56
C LYS A 212 10.87 31.58 -91.74
N SER A 213 9.91 30.65 -91.62
CA SER A 213 8.92 30.38 -92.67
C SER A 213 8.02 31.60 -92.94
N ILE A 214 7.61 32.32 -91.90
CA ILE A 214 6.79 33.55 -92.04
C ILE A 214 7.62 34.70 -92.61
N GLN A 215 8.88 34.84 -92.18
CA GLN A 215 9.80 35.86 -92.69
C GLN A 215 10.18 35.64 -94.16
N ALA A 216 10.18 34.39 -94.64
CA ALA A 216 10.42 34.10 -96.06
C ALA A 216 9.37 34.74 -96.98
N ALA A 217 8.16 34.98 -96.49
CA ALA A 217 7.07 35.64 -97.21
C ALA A 217 7.04 37.18 -97.06
N LEU A 218 7.99 37.78 -96.34
CA LEU A 218 8.09 39.22 -96.09
C LEU A 218 9.32 39.85 -96.76
N ASP A 219 9.23 41.13 -97.11
CA ASP A 219 10.34 41.92 -97.65
C ASP A 219 11.46 42.13 -96.62
N LEU A 220 12.71 42.17 -97.07
CA LEU A 220 13.91 42.22 -96.21
C LEU A 220 13.93 43.41 -95.22
N SER A 221 13.32 44.54 -95.59
CA SER A 221 13.27 45.76 -94.77
C SER A 221 12.30 45.70 -93.59
N GLU A 222 11.35 44.77 -93.59
CA GLU A 222 10.31 44.66 -92.57
C GLU A 222 10.49 43.43 -91.66
N ARG A 223 11.63 42.73 -91.80
CA ARG A 223 11.95 41.56 -90.98
C ARG A 223 12.54 42.01 -89.65
N LEU A 224 11.92 41.58 -88.55
CA LEU A 224 12.55 41.63 -87.22
C LEU A 224 13.75 40.67 -87.16
N PRO A 225 14.80 40.98 -86.37
CA PRO A 225 15.95 40.10 -86.22
C PRO A 225 15.52 38.76 -85.61
N LEU A 226 16.09 37.67 -86.13
CA LEU A 226 15.85 36.34 -85.58
C LEU A 226 16.41 36.25 -84.16
N PRO A 227 15.62 35.83 -83.16
CA PRO A 227 16.13 35.62 -81.81
C PRO A 227 17.12 34.46 -81.80
N LEU A 228 18.20 34.63 -81.03
CA LEU A 228 19.24 33.62 -80.87
C LEU A 228 18.68 32.41 -80.10
N ILE A 229 18.91 31.20 -80.61
CA ILE A 229 18.54 29.97 -79.92
C ILE A 229 19.53 29.75 -78.76
N PRO A 230 19.07 29.66 -77.50
CA PRO A 230 19.95 29.43 -76.36
C PRO A 230 20.66 28.07 -76.48
N GLN A 231 21.93 28.02 -76.09
CA GLN A 231 22.73 26.79 -76.05
C GLN A 231 22.92 26.32 -74.61
N LEU A 232 22.95 25.00 -74.42
CA LEU A 232 23.25 24.39 -73.13
C LEU A 232 24.75 24.50 -72.84
N HIS A 233 25.10 24.83 -71.60
CA HIS A 233 26.50 24.88 -71.19
C HIS A 233 27.05 23.45 -70.97
N PRO A 234 28.34 23.16 -71.24
CA PRO A 234 28.92 21.83 -70.98
C PRO A 234 28.78 21.35 -69.52
N ASP A 235 28.69 22.28 -68.56
CA ASP A 235 28.51 21.98 -67.14
C ASP A 235 27.06 21.61 -66.76
N GLU A 236 26.10 21.90 -67.65
CA GLU A 236 24.70 21.46 -67.53
C GLU A 236 24.54 20.01 -67.97
N VAL A 237 25.52 19.44 -68.68
CA VAL A 237 25.41 18.11 -69.29
C VAL A 237 26.65 17.27 -69.01
N PRO A 238 26.98 16.99 -67.74
CA PRO A 238 28.19 16.24 -67.39
C PRO A 238 28.21 14.81 -67.95
N GLU A 239 27.04 14.24 -68.24
CA GLU A 239 26.87 12.92 -68.89
C GLU A 239 27.49 12.90 -70.30
N LYS A 240 27.42 14.02 -71.04
CA LYS A 240 27.95 14.14 -72.40
C LYS A 240 29.45 14.44 -72.46
N LYS A 241 30.13 14.60 -71.32
CA LYS A 241 31.60 14.82 -71.28
C LYS A 241 32.39 13.66 -71.90
N PHE A 242 31.78 12.48 -72.05
CA PHE A 242 32.38 11.29 -72.66
C PHE A 242 31.78 10.93 -74.03
N GLU A 243 30.84 11.72 -74.54
CA GLU A 243 30.29 11.58 -75.90
C GLU A 243 31.14 12.44 -76.84
N TYR A 244 31.82 11.80 -77.80
CA TYR A 244 32.67 12.49 -78.78
C TYR A 244 31.95 12.54 -80.13
N ASP A 245 31.57 13.73 -80.57
CA ASP A 245 31.08 13.96 -81.93
C ASP A 245 32.24 13.93 -82.95
N ASN A 246 31.94 13.59 -84.20
CA ASN A 246 32.92 13.55 -85.31
C ASN A 246 33.68 14.88 -85.46
N ASP A 247 33.04 16.01 -85.16
CA ASP A 247 33.65 17.35 -85.23
C ASP A 247 34.65 17.61 -84.09
N ILE A 248 34.42 17.02 -82.91
CA ILE A 248 35.35 17.10 -81.77
C ILE A 248 36.57 16.24 -82.06
N LEU A 249 36.36 15.06 -82.65
CA LEU A 249 37.43 14.19 -83.10
C LEU A 249 38.22 14.81 -84.27
N LEU A 250 37.56 15.54 -85.17
CA LEU A 250 38.22 16.27 -86.26
C LEU A 250 39.09 17.40 -85.69
N LYS A 251 38.57 18.21 -84.76
CA LYS A 251 39.35 19.27 -84.11
C LYS A 251 40.52 18.72 -83.30
N PHE A 252 40.33 17.59 -82.60
CA PHE A 252 41.43 16.91 -81.92
C PHE A 252 42.47 16.41 -82.93
N LYS A 253 42.05 15.86 -84.07
CA LYS A 253 42.96 15.43 -85.14
C LYS A 253 43.71 16.62 -85.75
N GLU A 254 43.03 17.73 -86.01
CA GLU A 254 43.63 18.98 -86.49
C GLU A 254 44.59 19.59 -85.46
N GLU A 255 44.28 19.54 -84.15
CA GLU A 255 45.19 19.95 -83.08
C GLU A 255 46.41 19.03 -82.95
N GLN A 256 46.24 17.72 -83.15
CA GLN A 256 47.35 16.78 -83.15
C GLN A 256 48.21 16.93 -84.41
N GLU A 257 47.61 17.20 -85.56
CA GLU A 257 48.33 17.53 -86.79
C GLU A 257 49.03 18.90 -86.68
N ALA A 258 48.43 19.88 -85.99
CA ALA A 258 49.05 21.18 -85.72
C ALA A 258 50.20 21.06 -84.71
N LYS A 259 50.05 20.26 -83.66
CA LYS A 259 51.13 19.92 -82.72
C LYS A 259 52.24 19.13 -83.41
N GLY A 260 51.88 18.18 -84.28
CA GLY A 260 52.79 17.44 -85.14
C GLY A 260 53.57 18.37 -86.06
N LYS A 261 52.92 19.33 -86.71
CA LYS A 261 53.55 20.36 -87.57
C LYS A 261 54.45 21.33 -86.79
N LEU A 262 54.06 21.69 -85.56
CA LEU A 262 54.91 22.49 -84.66
C LEU A 262 56.14 21.71 -84.20
N GLN A 263 56.00 20.39 -83.99
CA GLN A 263 57.09 19.51 -83.59
C GLN A 263 58.03 19.17 -84.77
N GLU A 264 57.48 19.02 -85.99
CA GLU A 264 58.24 18.88 -87.25
C GLU A 264 59.02 20.15 -87.60
N GLN A 265 58.51 21.34 -87.25
CA GLN A 265 59.22 22.61 -87.42
C GLN A 265 60.33 22.82 -86.38
N LEU A 266 60.33 22.05 -85.27
CA LEU A 266 61.35 22.09 -84.22
C LEU A 266 62.45 21.02 -84.37
N GLU A 267 62.26 19.99 -85.19
CA GLU A 267 63.23 18.90 -85.43
C GLU A 267 64.12 19.13 -86.69
N GLY A 268 64.38 20.39 -87.02
CA GLY A 268 65.36 20.80 -88.03
C GLY A 268 66.79 20.97 -87.51
N SER A 269 67.33 20.08 -86.67
CA SER A 269 68.79 19.87 -86.49
C SER A 269 69.12 18.71 -85.54
N PRO A 270 70.17 17.91 -85.80
CA PRO A 270 70.37 16.62 -85.15
C PRO A 270 71.22 16.72 -83.87
N SER A 271 70.77 16.09 -82.79
CA SER A 271 71.66 15.63 -81.73
C SER A 271 71.15 14.34 -81.11
N SER A 272 72.06 13.37 -81.10
CA SER A 272 72.02 12.06 -80.46
C SER A 272 71.53 12.11 -79.01
N TYR A 273 70.62 11.22 -78.62
CA TYR A 273 70.87 10.18 -77.59
C TYR A 273 69.71 9.18 -77.58
N ALA A 274 70.07 7.90 -77.66
CA ALA A 274 69.20 6.75 -77.74
C ALA A 274 68.76 6.23 -76.36
N PHE A 275 67.54 5.69 -76.26
CA PHE A 275 67.09 4.53 -75.45
C PHE A 275 65.61 4.28 -75.81
N ARG A 276 65.22 3.43 -76.78
CA ARG A 276 65.30 1.97 -77.00
C ARG A 276 64.30 1.12 -76.17
N HIS A 277 63.46 0.40 -76.94
CA HIS A 277 62.67 -0.82 -76.70
C HIS A 277 61.23 -0.65 -76.15
N GLY A 278 60.20 -1.30 -76.72
CA GLY A 278 60.15 -2.28 -77.81
C GLY A 278 58.79 -3.02 -77.85
N PHE A 279 58.65 -3.90 -78.85
CA PHE A 279 57.56 -4.87 -79.13
C PHE A 279 56.36 -4.32 -79.93
N LEU A 280 55.88 -4.91 -81.04
CA LEU A 280 56.31 -6.04 -81.90
C LEU A 280 55.64 -5.85 -83.28
N ARG A 281 56.29 -6.37 -84.33
CA ARG A 281 55.83 -6.37 -85.72
C ARG A 281 55.30 -7.76 -86.14
N ALA A 282 54.08 -7.77 -86.67
CA ALA A 282 53.48 -8.64 -87.72
C ALA A 282 53.33 -10.17 -87.40
N PRO A 283 52.46 -10.93 -88.12
CA PRO A 283 52.44 -11.05 -89.58
C PRO A 283 51.07 -10.99 -90.28
N SER A 284 51.19 -10.82 -91.60
CA SER A 284 50.23 -10.88 -92.69
C SER A 284 49.54 -12.24 -92.86
N VAL A 285 48.35 -12.23 -93.48
CA VAL A 285 47.94 -13.24 -94.48
C VAL A 285 47.28 -12.53 -95.66
N LYS A 286 47.69 -12.91 -96.87
CA LYS A 286 47.25 -12.45 -98.18
C LYS A 286 46.22 -13.43 -98.78
N GLU A 287 45.59 -12.95 -99.86
CA GLU A 287 45.05 -13.71 -101.02
C GLU A 287 43.67 -14.38 -100.78
N THR A 288 42.70 -14.37 -101.69
CA THR A 288 42.73 -14.41 -103.16
C THR A 288 41.47 -13.81 -103.82
N ASP A 289 41.66 -13.59 -105.11
CA ASP A 289 40.91 -12.99 -106.20
C ASP A 289 39.61 -13.70 -106.70
N LEU A 290 38.87 -12.97 -107.55
CA LEU A 290 37.99 -13.37 -108.67
C LEU A 290 36.45 -13.53 -108.54
N MET A 291 35.80 -12.81 -109.48
CA MET A 291 34.54 -13.06 -110.22
C MET A 291 33.32 -12.16 -109.95
N ALA A 292 33.29 -11.07 -110.73
CA ALA A 292 32.37 -10.83 -111.86
C ALA A 292 30.86 -10.57 -111.63
N GLN A 293 30.48 -9.40 -112.17
CA GLN A 293 29.19 -8.97 -112.75
C GLN A 293 28.03 -8.64 -111.80
N ALA A 294 27.23 -7.60 -112.05
CA ALA A 294 27.33 -6.44 -112.93
C ALA A 294 26.12 -5.51 -112.63
N ALA A 295 26.35 -4.22 -112.85
CA ALA A 295 25.42 -3.17 -113.30
C ALA A 295 24.21 -2.79 -112.41
N GLY A 296 23.86 -1.50 -112.23
CA GLY A 296 24.41 -0.23 -112.72
C GLY A 296 23.81 0.94 -111.89
N ALA A 297 24.22 2.19 -112.00
CA ALA A 297 25.10 2.88 -112.93
C ALA A 297 25.75 4.10 -112.22
N HIS A 298 26.89 4.52 -112.74
CA HIS A 298 27.88 5.41 -112.12
C HIS A 298 27.47 6.88 -111.96
N PRO A 299 28.11 7.58 -111.00
CA PRO A 299 28.31 9.02 -111.02
C PRO A 299 29.49 9.35 -111.96
N MET A 300 29.43 10.46 -112.70
CA MET A 300 30.63 10.99 -113.34
C MET A 300 30.88 12.45 -113.00
N ARG A 301 32.11 12.60 -112.52
CA ARG A 301 32.91 13.78 -112.26
C ARG A 301 33.31 14.41 -113.59
N THR A 302 33.14 15.71 -113.74
CA THR A 302 33.94 16.49 -114.69
C THR A 302 34.26 17.85 -114.08
N ALA A 303 35.55 18.14 -113.99
CA ALA A 303 36.07 19.49 -113.76
C ALA A 303 35.96 20.29 -115.06
N SER A 304 35.61 21.58 -114.96
CA SER A 304 36.04 22.67 -115.85
C SER A 304 35.48 23.98 -115.29
N SER A 305 36.32 24.94 -114.89
CA SER A 305 36.79 26.04 -115.73
C SER A 305 35.66 26.88 -116.35
N VAL A 306 35.63 28.13 -115.89
CA VAL A 306 35.08 29.35 -116.47
C VAL A 306 34.78 29.26 -117.97
N VAL A 307 33.49 29.39 -118.34
CA VAL A 307 33.00 30.12 -119.51
C VAL A 307 31.62 30.71 -119.16
N THR A 308 31.48 32.00 -119.44
CA THR A 308 30.26 32.80 -119.52
C THR A 308 29.13 32.08 -120.28
N GLU A 309 27.96 31.92 -119.65
CA GLU A 309 26.70 31.81 -120.39
C GLU A 309 25.57 32.44 -119.58
N GLN A 310 25.10 33.57 -120.11
CA GLN A 310 23.86 34.22 -119.73
C GLN A 310 22.71 33.23 -119.98
N GLN A 311 22.07 32.75 -118.92
CA GLN A 311 20.80 32.05 -119.06
C GLN A 311 19.68 32.86 -118.40
N LYS A 312 19.11 33.71 -119.25
CA LYS A 312 17.73 34.19 -119.29
C LYS A 312 16.89 33.86 -118.06
N VAL A 313 16.65 34.92 -117.30
CA VAL A 313 15.33 35.29 -116.76
C VAL A 313 14.22 34.77 -117.68
N PHE A 314 13.51 33.72 -117.24
CA PHE A 314 12.10 33.59 -117.57
C PHE A 314 11.34 34.29 -116.45
N GLU A 315 11.19 35.60 -116.61
CA GLU A 315 10.06 36.34 -116.07
C GLU A 315 8.81 35.61 -116.58
N ILE A 316 8.16 34.84 -115.72
CA ILE A 316 6.70 34.79 -115.82
C ILE A 316 6.31 36.21 -115.47
N GLU A 317 5.91 36.99 -116.49
CA GLU A 317 5.10 38.20 -116.29
C GLU A 317 4.00 37.82 -115.30
N LYS A 318 4.15 38.22 -114.05
CA LYS A 318 2.99 38.33 -113.18
C LYS A 318 2.14 39.39 -113.85
N ALA A 319 1.02 38.95 -114.41
CA ALA A 319 -0.06 39.84 -114.81
C ALA A 319 -0.23 40.92 -113.74
N GLU A 320 -0.40 42.17 -114.17
CA GLU A 320 -0.65 43.29 -113.25
C GLU A 320 -1.73 42.86 -112.26
N PRO A 321 -1.39 42.76 -110.95
CA PRO A 321 -2.29 42.14 -109.99
C PRO A 321 -3.57 42.96 -109.91
N MET A 322 -4.70 42.27 -110.04
CA MET A 322 -6.02 42.89 -109.92
C MET A 322 -6.12 43.56 -108.53
N GLU A 323 -6.87 44.67 -108.41
CA GLU A 323 -6.99 45.43 -107.14
C GLU A 323 -7.34 44.53 -105.92
N MET A 324 -8.10 43.46 -106.16
CA MET A 324 -8.41 42.43 -105.16
C MET A 324 -7.21 41.58 -104.72
N GLU A 325 -6.28 41.24 -105.64
CA GLU A 325 -5.06 40.48 -105.33
C GLU A 325 -4.05 41.34 -104.54
N LEU A 326 -3.93 42.63 -104.86
CA LEU A 326 -3.13 43.57 -104.09
C LEU A 326 -3.66 43.74 -102.66
N GLU A 327 -4.99 43.76 -102.49
CA GLU A 327 -5.61 43.85 -101.18
C GLU A 327 -5.44 42.55 -100.36
N ILE A 328 -5.46 41.38 -101.00
CA ILE A 328 -5.14 40.09 -100.38
C ILE A 328 -3.68 40.07 -99.90
N LEU A 329 -2.72 40.49 -100.75
CA LEU A 329 -1.31 40.57 -100.40
C LEU A 329 -1.04 41.54 -99.24
N LYS A 330 -1.72 42.70 -99.21
CA LYS A 330 -1.64 43.65 -98.09
C LYS A 330 -2.15 43.03 -96.79
N ARG A 331 -3.27 42.31 -96.82
CA ARG A 331 -3.82 41.61 -95.65
C ARG A 331 -2.91 40.49 -95.17
N GLU A 332 -2.35 39.71 -96.08
CA GLU A 332 -1.36 38.67 -95.76
C GLU A 332 -0.09 39.26 -95.16
N LYS A 333 0.39 40.39 -95.69
CA LYS A 333 1.53 41.13 -95.16
C LYS A 333 1.29 41.62 -93.72
N ILE A 334 0.15 42.26 -93.46
CA ILE A 334 -0.24 42.70 -92.11
C ILE A 334 -0.33 41.50 -91.15
N LYS A 335 -0.92 40.39 -91.60
CA LYS A 335 -1.03 39.15 -90.82
C LYS A 335 0.36 38.59 -90.49
N ASN A 336 1.27 38.53 -91.46
CA ASN A 336 2.62 38.01 -91.27
C ASN A 336 3.46 38.88 -90.33
N LEU A 337 3.30 40.22 -90.38
CA LEU A 337 3.93 41.14 -89.43
C LEU A 337 3.41 40.93 -88.01
N TYR A 338 2.09 40.82 -87.83
CA TYR A 338 1.49 40.54 -86.53
C TYR A 338 1.93 39.18 -85.96
N LEU A 339 1.97 38.14 -86.80
CA LEU A 339 2.44 36.81 -86.40
C LEU A 339 3.92 36.81 -86.02
N GLN A 340 4.76 37.52 -86.78
CA GLN A 340 6.17 37.69 -86.47
C GLN A 340 6.36 38.33 -85.08
N GLU A 341 5.68 39.44 -84.80
CA GLU A 341 5.73 40.08 -83.49
C GLU A 341 5.23 39.15 -82.37
N THR A 342 4.14 38.41 -82.63
CA THR A 342 3.56 37.50 -81.64
C THR A 342 4.50 36.35 -81.31
N LEU A 343 5.16 35.76 -82.32
CA LEU A 343 6.16 34.71 -82.13
C LEU A 343 7.39 35.21 -81.38
N VAL A 344 7.90 36.41 -81.71
CA VAL A 344 9.01 37.02 -80.97
C VAL A 344 8.62 37.32 -79.52
N LYS A 345 7.41 37.86 -79.28
CA LYS A 345 6.87 38.05 -77.93
C LYS A 345 6.75 36.73 -77.17
N LYS A 346 6.31 35.65 -77.83
CA LYS A 346 6.21 34.31 -77.23
C LYS A 346 7.59 33.76 -76.85
N ILE A 347 8.59 33.86 -77.73
CA ILE A 347 9.98 33.43 -77.46
C ILE A 347 10.55 34.22 -76.28
N ASN A 348 10.38 35.54 -76.25
CA ASN A 348 10.84 36.37 -75.14
C ASN A 348 10.14 36.00 -73.82
N ALA A 349 8.83 35.72 -73.85
CA ALA A 349 8.09 35.28 -72.68
C ALA A 349 8.60 33.94 -72.13
N LEU A 350 8.90 32.96 -73.00
CA LEU A 350 9.48 31.67 -72.58
C LEU A 350 10.83 31.86 -71.88
N VAL A 351 11.70 32.71 -72.42
CA VAL A 351 13.01 33.01 -71.83
C VAL A 351 12.87 33.71 -70.48
N ILE A 352 12.00 34.72 -70.38
CA ILE A 352 11.75 35.45 -69.13
C ILE A 352 11.17 34.52 -68.05
N ASN A 353 10.23 33.64 -68.43
CA ASN A 353 9.60 32.70 -67.51
C ASN A 353 10.64 31.71 -66.96
N PHE A 354 11.49 31.15 -67.81
CA PHE A 354 12.57 30.26 -67.36
C PHE A 354 13.54 30.96 -66.41
N ASP A 355 14.02 32.17 -66.76
CA ASP A 355 14.92 32.94 -65.90
C ASP A 355 14.26 33.29 -64.55
N ALA A 356 12.95 33.56 -64.53
CA ALA A 356 12.19 33.80 -63.32
C ALA A 356 12.10 32.56 -62.43
N GLU A 357 11.82 31.38 -63.00
CA GLU A 357 11.79 30.10 -62.27
C GLU A 357 13.17 29.74 -61.71
N LEU A 358 14.24 29.96 -62.48
CA LEU A 358 15.61 29.75 -62.01
C LEU A 358 15.94 30.66 -60.83
N ARG A 359 15.57 31.94 -60.90
CA ARG A 359 15.77 32.89 -59.78
C ARG A 359 14.98 32.48 -58.54
N PHE A 360 13.74 32.03 -58.71
CA PHE A 360 12.92 31.53 -57.61
C PHE A 360 13.58 30.31 -56.95
N LEU A 361 14.01 29.33 -57.75
CA LEU A 361 14.68 28.14 -57.23
C LEU A 361 16.03 28.47 -56.58
N ARG A 362 16.78 29.44 -57.12
CA ARG A 362 18.02 29.96 -56.53
C ARG A 362 17.77 30.54 -55.15
N HIS A 363 16.73 31.37 -54.99
CA HIS A 363 16.35 31.90 -53.68
C HIS A 363 15.99 30.79 -52.69
N LYS A 364 15.22 29.79 -53.14
CA LYS A 364 14.88 28.61 -52.34
C LYS A 364 16.12 27.80 -51.92
N LYS A 365 17.07 27.60 -52.84
CA LYS A 365 18.36 26.94 -52.56
C LYS A 365 19.19 27.72 -51.56
N LEU A 366 19.33 29.04 -51.71
CA LEU A 366 20.07 29.88 -50.75
C LEU A 366 19.50 29.77 -49.33
N LYS A 367 18.17 29.80 -49.20
CA LYS A 367 17.51 29.58 -47.90
C LYS A 367 17.79 28.17 -47.35
N LEU A 368 17.80 27.17 -48.22
CA LEU A 368 18.15 25.81 -47.84
C LEU A 368 19.63 25.68 -47.44
N ASP A 369 20.56 26.36 -48.11
CA ASP A 369 22.00 26.33 -47.80
C ASP A 369 22.27 26.83 -46.37
N VAL A 370 21.62 27.92 -45.96
CA VAL A 370 21.67 28.40 -44.58
C VAL A 370 21.17 27.34 -43.61
N GLN A 371 20.04 26.67 -43.93
CA GLN A 371 19.51 25.58 -43.11
C GLN A 371 20.47 24.38 -43.07
N MET A 372 21.09 23.99 -44.18
CA MET A 372 22.05 22.89 -44.23
C MET A 372 23.28 23.21 -43.38
N LYS A 373 23.83 24.42 -43.48
CA LYS A 373 24.95 24.84 -42.63
C LYS A 373 24.58 24.86 -41.15
N SER A 374 23.39 25.34 -40.80
CA SER A 374 22.91 25.28 -39.41
C SER A 374 22.73 23.83 -38.90
N ALA A 375 22.28 22.93 -39.78
CA ALA A 375 22.12 21.51 -39.46
C ALA A 375 23.48 20.80 -39.34
N ASP A 376 24.45 21.14 -40.18
CA ASP A 376 25.82 20.63 -40.11
C ASP A 376 26.51 21.10 -38.81
N LEU A 377 26.35 22.38 -38.42
CA LEU A 377 26.83 22.89 -37.13
C LEU A 377 26.19 22.14 -35.96
N ARG A 378 24.87 21.93 -36.01
CA ARG A 378 24.16 21.16 -34.98
C ARG A 378 24.61 19.70 -34.94
N TYR A 379 24.92 19.11 -36.09
CA TYR A 379 25.46 17.76 -36.17
C TYR A 379 26.82 17.68 -35.47
N ILE A 380 27.70 18.68 -35.65
CA ILE A 380 28.98 18.78 -34.95
C ILE A 380 28.76 18.86 -33.44
N THR A 381 27.93 19.80 -32.95
CA THR A 381 27.63 19.92 -31.51
C THR A 381 27.05 18.62 -30.94
N TRP A 382 26.14 17.97 -31.65
CA TRP A 382 25.56 16.70 -31.22
C TRP A 382 26.57 15.55 -31.21
N TYR A 383 27.56 15.60 -32.08
CA TYR A 383 28.66 14.65 -32.11
C TYR A 383 29.62 14.88 -30.93
N GLU A 384 29.94 16.13 -30.60
CA GLU A 384 30.70 16.49 -29.40
C GLU A 384 29.97 16.04 -28.12
N GLU A 385 28.65 16.29 -28.03
CA GLU A 385 27.81 15.74 -26.95
C GLU A 385 27.93 14.21 -26.89
N LEU A 386 27.89 13.50 -28.03
CA LEU A 386 28.02 12.05 -28.06
C LEU A 386 29.38 11.57 -27.55
N LEU A 387 30.47 12.28 -27.87
CA LEU A 387 31.80 11.94 -27.37
C LEU A 387 31.86 12.04 -25.84
N ILE A 388 31.36 13.16 -25.29
CA ILE A 388 31.27 13.36 -23.83
C ILE A 388 30.42 12.25 -23.18
N LEU A 389 29.27 11.91 -23.78
CA LEU A 389 28.40 10.85 -23.26
C LEU A 389 29.11 9.49 -23.24
N LYS A 390 29.84 9.14 -24.30
CA LYS A 390 30.58 7.86 -24.37
C LYS A 390 31.67 7.74 -23.31
N ASP A 391 32.37 8.84 -23.03
CA ASP A 391 33.42 8.86 -22.01
C ASP A 391 32.83 8.66 -20.60
N LEU A 392 31.64 9.24 -20.35
CA LEU A 392 30.94 9.16 -19.06
C LEU A 392 30.11 7.88 -18.88
N GLU A 393 29.73 7.20 -19.98
CA GLU A 393 28.82 6.04 -19.98
C GLU A 393 29.33 4.89 -19.09
N LYS A 394 30.64 4.64 -19.06
CA LYS A 394 31.21 3.60 -18.20
C LYS A 394 30.98 3.89 -16.72
N HIS A 395 31.23 5.13 -16.30
CA HIS A 395 31.02 5.55 -14.92
C HIS A 395 29.54 5.58 -14.56
N GLU A 396 28.68 6.06 -15.48
CA GLU A 396 27.22 6.05 -15.29
C GLU A 396 26.69 4.63 -15.06
N ASN A 397 27.14 3.67 -15.85
CA ASN A 397 26.75 2.27 -15.71
C ASN A 397 27.24 1.64 -14.41
N LEU A 398 28.42 2.06 -13.91
CA LEU A 398 28.94 1.62 -12.61
C LEU A 398 28.08 2.15 -11.44
N PHE A 399 27.81 3.45 -11.41
CA PHE A 399 26.98 4.06 -10.37
C PHE A 399 25.54 3.52 -10.40
N GLN A 400 24.93 3.43 -11.60
CA GLN A 400 23.61 2.85 -11.75
C GLN A 400 23.60 1.37 -11.36
N GLY A 401 24.66 0.63 -11.67
CA GLY A 401 24.84 -0.76 -11.24
C GLY A 401 24.87 -0.89 -9.73
N CYS A 402 25.64 -0.04 -9.04
CA CYS A 402 25.73 0.00 -7.57
C CYS A 402 24.39 0.30 -6.90
N VAL A 403 23.66 1.31 -7.40
CA VAL A 403 22.30 1.62 -6.92
C VAL A 403 21.36 0.42 -7.14
N ASN A 404 21.39 -0.20 -8.32
CA ASN A 404 20.55 -1.36 -8.62
C ASN A 404 20.88 -2.58 -7.74
N THR A 405 22.15 -2.80 -7.37
CA THR A 405 22.52 -3.87 -6.44
C THR A 405 22.01 -3.59 -5.03
N LEU A 406 22.16 -2.37 -4.53
CA LEU A 406 21.68 -1.98 -3.21
C LEU A 406 20.15 -2.01 -3.10
N ILE A 407 19.42 -1.62 -4.16
CA ILE A 407 17.96 -1.74 -4.20
C ILE A 407 17.54 -3.22 -4.08
N ARG A 408 18.18 -4.13 -4.83
CA ARG A 408 17.88 -5.57 -4.73
C ARG A 408 18.21 -6.12 -3.35
N GLU A 409 19.29 -5.67 -2.73
CA GLU A 409 19.64 -6.04 -1.36
C GLU A 409 18.60 -5.53 -0.36
N GLN A 410 18.14 -4.29 -0.49
CA GLN A 410 17.08 -3.70 0.32
C GLN A 410 15.77 -4.49 0.18
N GLU A 411 15.34 -4.81 -1.04
CA GLU A 411 14.15 -5.64 -1.31
C GLU A 411 14.29 -7.05 -0.69
N ALA A 412 15.47 -7.66 -0.80
CA ALA A 412 15.76 -8.97 -0.21
C ALA A 412 15.76 -8.94 1.33
N ILE A 413 16.27 -7.87 1.94
CA ILE A 413 16.24 -7.67 3.39
C ILE A 413 14.80 -7.39 3.85
N GLN A 414 14.06 -6.55 3.13
CA GLN A 414 12.67 -6.19 3.47
C GLN A 414 11.74 -7.40 3.39
N SER A 415 11.89 -8.25 2.37
CA SER A 415 11.12 -9.50 2.27
C SER A 415 11.43 -10.47 3.42
N LYS A 416 12.70 -10.56 3.86
CA LYS A 416 13.09 -11.33 5.05
C LYS A 416 12.53 -10.74 6.35
N LEU A 417 12.53 -9.40 6.51
CA LEU A 417 11.92 -8.73 7.65
C LEU A 417 10.42 -9.03 7.74
N ASN A 418 9.70 -8.93 6.61
CA ASN A 418 8.28 -9.26 6.54
C ASN A 418 8.02 -10.73 6.89
N SER A 419 8.87 -11.66 6.44
CA SER A 419 8.78 -13.08 6.82
C SER A 419 8.99 -13.29 8.32
N TYR A 420 9.96 -12.61 8.94
CA TYR A 420 10.16 -12.69 10.39
C TYR A 420 9.01 -12.05 11.18
N LEU A 421 8.42 -10.96 10.69
CA LEU A 421 7.22 -10.38 11.31
C LEU A 421 6.05 -11.37 11.29
N ALA A 422 5.81 -12.04 10.17
CA ALA A 422 4.78 -13.08 10.08
C ALA A 422 5.05 -14.23 11.07
N GLN A 423 6.28 -14.76 11.09
CA GLN A 423 6.66 -15.83 12.04
C GLN A 423 6.54 -15.38 13.50
N MET A 424 6.85 -14.13 13.81
CA MET A 424 6.67 -13.57 15.16
C MET A 424 5.21 -13.51 15.55
N GLU A 425 4.31 -13.19 14.62
CA GLU A 425 2.88 -13.15 14.87
C GLU A 425 2.27 -14.54 15.06
N ASP A 426 2.70 -15.53 14.25
CA ASP A 426 2.35 -16.93 14.45
C ASP A 426 2.74 -17.38 15.87
N ARG A 427 4.01 -17.19 16.25
CA ARG A 427 4.51 -17.59 17.58
C ARG A 427 3.79 -16.90 18.73
N LYS A 428 3.37 -15.64 18.57
CA LYS A 428 2.50 -14.97 19.56
C LYS A 428 1.14 -15.65 19.66
N CYS A 429 0.54 -16.05 18.55
CA CYS A 429 -0.71 -16.81 18.54
C CYS A 429 -0.52 -18.17 19.23
N GLU A 430 0.58 -18.89 18.99
CA GLU A 430 0.89 -20.13 19.72
C GLU A 430 1.07 -19.90 21.23
N ILE A 431 1.78 -18.85 21.64
CA ILE A 431 1.92 -18.49 23.05
C ILE A 431 0.55 -18.18 23.67
N ALA A 432 -0.33 -17.47 22.97
CA ALA A 432 -1.69 -17.19 23.44
C ALA A 432 -2.50 -18.49 23.62
N LYS A 433 -2.46 -19.40 22.64
CA LYS A 433 -3.11 -20.73 22.73
C LYS A 433 -2.59 -21.55 23.93
N LEU A 434 -1.27 -21.56 24.16
CA LEU A 434 -0.67 -22.27 25.30
C LEU A 434 -1.06 -21.64 26.64
N GLN A 435 -1.15 -20.31 26.72
CA GLN A 435 -1.65 -19.60 27.90
C GLN A 435 -3.13 -19.89 28.17
N GLU A 436 -3.95 -20.02 27.13
CA GLU A 436 -5.35 -20.44 27.25
C GLU A 436 -5.44 -21.90 27.72
N CYS A 437 -4.61 -22.81 27.19
CA CYS A 437 -4.52 -24.19 27.67
C CYS A 437 -4.09 -24.28 29.15
N GLU A 438 -3.13 -23.45 29.58
CA GLU A 438 -2.72 -23.35 30.98
C GLU A 438 -3.89 -22.88 31.87
N LYS A 439 -4.60 -21.82 31.47
CA LYS A 439 -5.80 -21.33 32.17
C LYS A 439 -6.89 -22.40 32.22
N ALA A 440 -7.14 -23.12 31.14
CA ALA A 440 -8.10 -24.21 31.08
C ALA A 440 -7.70 -25.37 31.99
N LEU A 441 -6.40 -25.70 32.09
CA LEU A 441 -5.90 -26.71 33.02
C LEU A 441 -6.14 -26.29 34.48
N TYR A 442 -5.84 -25.04 34.84
CA TYR A 442 -6.15 -24.52 36.17
C TYR A 442 -7.67 -24.50 36.44
N ALA A 443 -8.51 -24.14 35.48
CA ALA A 443 -9.97 -24.20 35.61
C ALA A 443 -10.46 -25.65 35.83
N ASN A 444 -9.95 -26.61 35.06
CA ASN A 444 -10.26 -28.04 35.21
C ASN A 444 -9.80 -28.60 36.57
N PHE A 445 -8.65 -28.15 37.07
CA PHE A 445 -8.17 -28.49 38.40
C PHE A 445 -9.08 -27.94 39.50
N GLN A 446 -9.46 -26.66 39.41
CA GLN A 446 -10.40 -26.04 40.36
C GLN A 446 -11.77 -26.72 40.35
N ALA A 447 -12.29 -27.07 39.17
CA ALA A 447 -13.53 -27.82 39.02
C ALA A 447 -13.45 -29.23 39.63
N SER A 448 -12.28 -29.88 39.59
CA SER A 448 -12.06 -31.22 40.16
C SER A 448 -11.88 -31.22 41.69
N LEU A 449 -11.45 -30.09 42.28
CA LEU A 449 -11.25 -29.98 43.74
C LEU A 449 -12.57 -29.83 44.51
N GLY A 450 -13.58 -29.15 43.94
CA GLY A 450 -14.86 -28.87 44.60
C GLY A 450 -14.76 -27.87 45.76
N GLU A 451 -15.90 -27.39 46.28
CA GLU A 451 -15.97 -26.25 47.22
C GLU A 451 -15.51 -26.56 48.66
N ASN A 452 -15.32 -27.83 49.05
CA ASN A 452 -14.93 -28.22 50.43
C ASN A 452 -14.04 -29.48 50.44
N ASN A 453 -12.74 -29.33 50.18
CA ASN A 453 -11.78 -30.44 50.22
C ASN A 453 -10.66 -30.14 51.23
N GLU A 454 -10.55 -30.93 52.30
CA GLU A 454 -9.55 -30.75 53.38
C GLU A 454 -8.11 -30.84 52.86
N PHE A 455 -7.91 -31.52 51.72
CA PHE A 455 -6.63 -31.67 51.05
C PHE A 455 -6.39 -30.67 49.91
N ALA A 456 -7.26 -29.66 49.69
CA ALA A 456 -7.11 -28.70 48.58
C ALA A 456 -5.78 -27.93 48.63
N HIS A 457 -5.32 -27.57 49.82
CA HIS A 457 -4.02 -26.92 50.01
C HIS A 457 -2.86 -27.86 49.63
N PHE A 458 -2.94 -29.13 50.04
CA PHE A 458 -1.96 -30.16 49.70
C PHE A 458 -1.94 -30.46 48.20
N LEU A 459 -3.10 -30.71 47.58
CA LEU A 459 -3.21 -30.99 46.13
C LEU A 459 -2.79 -29.79 45.27
N THR A 460 -3.05 -28.56 45.72
CA THR A 460 -2.56 -27.35 45.05
C THR A 460 -1.04 -27.21 45.20
N LYS A 461 -0.47 -27.61 46.35
CA LYS A 461 1.00 -27.66 46.57
C LYS A 461 1.64 -28.74 45.69
N VAL A 462 1.01 -29.91 45.56
CA VAL A 462 1.42 -31.00 44.66
C VAL A 462 1.36 -30.57 43.20
N LEU A 463 0.25 -29.94 42.76
CA LEU A 463 0.14 -29.40 41.41
C LEU A 463 1.20 -28.33 41.18
N LYS A 464 1.43 -27.41 42.13
CA LYS A 464 2.36 -26.27 41.97
C LYS A 464 3.84 -26.68 41.99
N LYS A 465 4.20 -27.75 42.71
CA LYS A 465 5.58 -28.19 42.89
C LYS A 465 6.25 -28.56 41.57
N LYS A 466 7.37 -27.91 41.27
CA LYS A 466 8.25 -28.27 40.13
C LYS A 466 9.03 -29.53 40.48
N ILE A 467 8.90 -30.58 39.66
CA ILE A 467 9.82 -31.72 39.70
C ILE A 467 11.01 -31.35 38.82
N LYS A 468 12.22 -31.57 39.33
CA LYS A 468 13.44 -31.45 38.54
C LYS A 468 13.50 -32.66 37.59
N CYS A 469 13.00 -32.53 36.36
CA CYS A 469 13.21 -33.54 35.33
C CYS A 469 14.73 -33.70 35.09
N MET A 470 15.30 -34.84 35.47
CA MET A 470 16.55 -35.31 34.88
C MET A 470 16.20 -35.92 33.53
N GLU A 471 16.32 -35.15 32.45
CA GLU A 471 16.38 -35.72 31.11
C GLU A 471 17.71 -36.45 30.95
N ASN A 472 17.62 -37.71 30.48
CA ASN A 472 18.76 -38.53 30.13
C ASN A 472 19.60 -37.82 29.07
N LYS A 473 20.89 -37.65 29.35
CA LYS A 473 21.92 -37.37 28.34
C LYS A 473 22.05 -38.60 27.45
N GLU A 474 21.43 -38.58 26.27
CA GLU A 474 21.92 -39.35 25.14
C GLU A 474 23.11 -38.60 24.52
N VAL A 475 24.23 -39.30 24.49
CA VAL A 475 25.50 -38.87 23.92
C VAL A 475 25.37 -38.91 22.40
N GLY A 476 25.37 -37.73 21.78
CA GLY A 476 25.68 -37.56 20.36
C GLY A 476 26.84 -36.57 20.25
N ARG A 477 28.07 -37.09 20.12
CA ARG A 477 29.21 -36.30 19.66
C ARG A 477 28.97 -36.00 18.19
N GLU A 478 29.07 -34.73 17.80
CA GLU A 478 29.65 -34.34 16.53
C GLU A 478 30.28 -32.95 16.71
N ALA A 479 31.56 -32.89 16.36
CA ALA A 479 32.39 -31.71 16.37
C ALA A 479 32.00 -30.81 15.19
N ASP A 480 32.02 -29.50 15.37
CA ASP A 480 32.99 -28.63 14.69
C ASP A 480 32.74 -27.15 15.07
N GLU A 481 33.85 -26.52 15.44
CA GLU A 481 34.29 -25.13 15.26
C GLU A 481 33.24 -24.03 15.01
N GLU A 482 33.26 -22.97 15.83
CA GLU A 482 33.71 -21.64 15.36
C GLU A 482 33.61 -20.56 16.45
N ASP A 483 34.74 -19.87 16.58
CA ASP A 483 34.93 -18.43 16.80
C ASP A 483 34.52 -17.75 18.11
N GLU A 484 35.59 -17.48 18.86
CA GLU A 484 35.82 -16.29 19.66
C GLU A 484 35.22 -15.03 19.02
N ASN A 485 34.42 -14.28 19.78
CA ASN A 485 34.50 -12.83 19.87
C ASN A 485 33.62 -12.38 21.03
N GLU A 486 34.30 -12.08 22.15
CA GLU A 486 33.74 -11.28 23.23
C GLU A 486 33.55 -9.84 22.76
N GLU A 487 32.48 -9.18 23.21
CA GLU A 487 32.62 -7.85 23.80
C GLU A 487 31.56 -7.67 24.90
N GLU A 488 32.09 -7.28 26.05
CA GLU A 488 31.44 -6.97 27.30
C GLU A 488 30.47 -5.79 27.16
N ASN A 489 29.36 -5.85 27.89
CA ASN A 489 28.78 -4.63 28.44
C ASN A 489 28.11 -4.95 29.78
N ASP A 490 28.95 -4.86 30.81
CA ASP A 490 28.57 -4.78 32.22
C ASP A 490 28.00 -3.38 32.50
N GLU A 491 26.71 -3.32 32.84
CA GLU A 491 26.18 -2.26 33.70
C GLU A 491 25.25 -2.94 34.71
N GLU A 492 25.83 -3.19 35.88
CA GLU A 492 25.16 -3.62 37.09
C GLU A 492 24.07 -2.62 37.51
N ALA A 493 22.86 -3.12 37.76
CA ALA A 493 21.89 -2.44 38.61
C ALA A 493 21.51 -3.37 39.77
N SER A 494 22.34 -3.28 40.82
CA SER A 494 22.06 -3.76 42.16
C SER A 494 20.69 -3.28 42.65
N LEU A 495 19.80 -4.23 42.92
CA LEU A 495 18.70 -4.04 43.85
C LEU A 495 18.52 -5.34 44.64
N GLY A 496 19.38 -5.46 45.65
CA GLY A 496 19.21 -6.41 46.73
C GLY A 496 17.82 -6.23 47.34
N THR A 497 16.99 -7.27 47.21
CA THR A 497 15.84 -7.44 48.09
C THR A 497 16.07 -8.75 48.83
N ASP A 498 16.75 -8.64 49.96
CA ASP A 498 16.71 -9.64 51.02
C ASP A 498 15.25 -9.89 51.38
N LYS A 499 14.77 -11.08 51.01
CA LYS A 499 13.73 -11.76 51.77
C LYS A 499 14.33 -13.07 52.24
N GLU A 500 15.02 -12.98 53.37
CA GLU A 500 15.01 -14.06 54.34
C GLU A 500 13.56 -14.46 54.60
N ASN A 501 13.12 -15.56 54.01
CA ASN A 501 11.95 -16.26 54.49
C ASN A 501 12.42 -17.56 55.12
N SER A 502 12.59 -17.46 56.44
CA SER A 502 12.57 -18.49 57.47
C SER A 502 12.53 -19.94 56.98
N GLY A 503 13.55 -20.69 57.41
CA GLY A 503 13.41 -22.12 57.62
C GLY A 503 12.23 -22.39 58.55
N SER A 504 11.17 -22.95 57.99
CA SER A 504 10.29 -23.86 58.69
C SER A 504 10.64 -25.25 58.18
N GLU A 505 11.01 -26.15 59.09
CA GLU A 505 11.12 -27.57 58.79
C GLU A 505 9.79 -28.06 58.21
N ASP A 506 9.77 -28.27 56.90
CA ASP A 506 8.67 -28.94 56.22
C ASP A 506 9.06 -30.41 56.25
N GLU A 507 8.35 -31.16 57.10
CA GLU A 507 8.37 -32.62 57.15
C GLU A 507 8.50 -33.16 55.72
N VAL A 508 9.49 -34.04 55.52
CA VAL A 508 9.71 -34.78 54.28
C VAL A 508 8.53 -35.74 54.10
N PHE A 509 7.37 -35.21 53.71
CA PHE A 509 6.30 -36.00 53.14
C PHE A 509 6.69 -36.33 51.70
N ASP A 510 6.92 -37.62 51.46
CA ASP A 510 7.08 -38.17 50.13
C ASP A 510 5.74 -38.01 49.38
N ASP A 511 5.64 -36.96 48.57
CA ASP A 511 4.49 -36.60 47.72
C ASP A 511 4.10 -37.68 46.69
N SER A 512 4.69 -38.87 46.78
CA SER A 512 4.40 -40.07 45.98
C SER A 512 3.36 -40.99 46.65
N ILE A 513 3.00 -40.74 47.91
CA ILE A 513 2.12 -41.62 48.70
C ILE A 513 0.82 -40.88 49.05
N CYS A 514 -0.30 -41.47 48.63
CA CYS A 514 -1.65 -40.98 48.93
C CYS A 514 -1.91 -40.99 50.45
N PRO A 515 -2.29 -39.85 51.08
CA PRO A 515 -2.66 -39.82 52.48
C PRO A 515 -3.85 -40.76 52.77
N LYS A 516 -3.89 -41.40 53.95
CA LYS A 516 -4.86 -42.46 54.30
C LYS A 516 -6.37 -42.11 54.25
N ASN A 517 -6.74 -40.88 53.87
CA ASN A 517 -8.14 -40.44 53.69
C ASN A 517 -8.35 -39.58 52.42
N CYS A 518 -7.43 -39.61 51.45
CA CYS A 518 -7.60 -38.92 50.17
C CYS A 518 -8.16 -39.87 49.11
N ASN A 519 -9.08 -39.40 48.27
CA ASN A 519 -9.57 -40.17 47.12
C ASN A 519 -8.41 -40.42 46.14
N GLU A 520 -7.98 -41.68 46.02
CA GLU A 520 -6.90 -42.13 45.12
C GLU A 520 -7.07 -41.59 43.70
N ALA A 521 -8.31 -41.56 43.20
CA ALA A 521 -8.63 -41.04 41.87
C ALA A 521 -8.36 -39.52 41.70
N LEU A 522 -8.60 -38.70 42.73
CA LEU A 522 -8.32 -37.25 42.70
C LEU A 522 -6.82 -36.96 42.79
N PHE A 523 -6.10 -37.77 43.57
CA PHE A 523 -4.65 -37.67 43.68
C PHE A 523 -3.95 -38.06 42.37
N GLN A 524 -4.33 -39.19 41.76
CA GLN A 524 -3.83 -39.61 40.45
C GLN A 524 -4.16 -38.59 39.34
N ASN A 525 -5.37 -38.04 39.33
CA ASN A 525 -5.75 -36.96 38.40
C ASN A 525 -4.91 -35.69 38.64
N THR A 526 -4.65 -35.32 39.90
CA THR A 526 -3.78 -34.18 40.24
C THR A 526 -2.34 -34.39 39.75
N ILE A 527 -1.81 -35.62 39.83
CA ILE A 527 -0.49 -35.97 39.28
C ILE A 527 -0.49 -35.87 37.74
N GLN A 528 -1.55 -36.36 37.07
CA GLN A 528 -1.69 -36.24 35.62
C GLN A 528 -1.83 -34.78 35.15
N LEU A 529 -2.60 -33.95 35.88
CA LEU A 529 -2.73 -32.52 35.62
C LEU A 529 -1.41 -31.78 35.88
N ARG A 530 -0.64 -32.21 36.88
CA ARG A 530 0.70 -31.68 37.14
C ARG A 530 1.64 -31.97 35.98
N GLN A 531 1.63 -33.20 35.45
CA GLN A 531 2.44 -33.56 34.28
C GLN A 531 2.05 -32.72 33.06
N LYS A 532 0.76 -32.65 32.73
CA LYS A 532 0.24 -31.82 31.63
C LYS A 532 0.60 -30.34 31.79
N ARG A 533 0.57 -29.81 33.02
CA ARG A 533 0.97 -28.43 33.32
C ARG A 533 2.47 -28.23 33.09
N LEU A 534 3.32 -29.16 33.53
CA LEU A 534 4.76 -29.09 33.29
C LEU A 534 5.07 -29.18 31.79
N ASP A 535 4.34 -29.99 31.04
CA ASP A 535 4.48 -30.09 29.58
C ASP A 535 4.07 -28.78 28.89
N ILE A 536 2.96 -28.16 29.30
CA ILE A 536 2.52 -26.84 28.80
C ILE A 536 3.51 -25.74 29.21
N GLU A 537 4.01 -25.73 30.46
CA GLU A 537 4.98 -24.75 30.95
C GLU A 537 6.31 -24.89 30.17
N LYS A 538 6.76 -26.12 29.91
CA LYS A 538 7.94 -26.40 29.07
C LYS A 538 7.72 -25.86 27.65
N ALA A 539 6.61 -26.22 27.00
CA ALA A 539 6.26 -25.72 25.66
C ALA A 539 6.17 -24.19 25.62
N LEU A 540 5.60 -23.56 26.64
CA LEU A 540 5.48 -22.10 26.74
C LEU A 540 6.85 -21.43 26.88
N THR A 541 7.76 -22.00 27.68
CA THR A 541 9.14 -21.49 27.78
C THR A 541 9.93 -21.71 26.50
N GLU A 542 9.73 -22.82 25.78
CA GLU A 542 10.36 -23.10 24.49
C GLU A 542 9.87 -22.13 23.41
N GLU A 543 8.55 -21.91 23.31
CA GLU A 543 7.96 -20.94 22.37
C GLU A 543 8.37 -19.50 22.69
N LYS A 544 8.42 -19.12 23.98
CA LYS A 544 8.96 -17.80 24.39
C LYS A 544 10.43 -17.64 24.02
N LYS A 545 11.26 -18.68 24.17
CA LYS A 545 12.66 -18.68 23.74
C LYS A 545 12.76 -18.58 22.22
N ALA A 546 11.93 -19.31 21.47
CA ALA A 546 11.87 -19.25 20.01
C ALA A 546 11.49 -17.84 19.52
N ALA A 547 10.44 -17.24 20.10
CA ALA A 547 10.04 -15.87 19.81
C ALA A 547 11.13 -14.83 20.16
N ALA A 548 11.82 -14.99 21.29
CA ALA A 548 12.96 -14.13 21.64
C ALA A 548 14.11 -14.27 20.64
N SER A 549 14.39 -15.49 20.17
CA SER A 549 15.42 -15.74 19.15
C SER A 549 15.07 -15.11 17.80
N LEU A 550 13.81 -15.20 17.37
CA LEU A 550 13.29 -14.55 16.16
C LEU A 550 13.34 -13.02 16.29
N ARG A 551 12.97 -12.47 17.45
CA ARG A 551 13.08 -11.02 17.73
C ARG A 551 14.53 -10.53 17.63
N LYS A 552 15.50 -11.30 18.13
CA LYS A 552 16.93 -10.97 17.97
C LYS A 552 17.35 -10.96 16.50
N LYS A 553 16.95 -11.98 15.72
CA LYS A 553 17.22 -12.04 14.27
C LYS A 553 16.57 -10.87 13.51
N TYR A 554 15.32 -10.53 13.84
CA TYR A 554 14.61 -9.38 13.28
C TYR A 554 15.34 -8.07 13.57
N ASN A 555 15.69 -7.81 14.83
CA ASN A 555 16.41 -6.59 15.23
C ASN A 555 17.78 -6.47 14.54
N ALA A 556 18.52 -7.58 14.43
CA ALA A 556 19.80 -7.60 13.72
C ALA A 556 19.62 -7.31 12.22
N LEU A 557 18.57 -7.86 11.59
CA LEU A 557 18.25 -7.60 10.19
C LEU A 557 17.74 -6.17 9.97
N ALA A 558 16.98 -5.61 10.92
CA ALA A 558 16.49 -4.23 10.85
C ALA A 558 17.64 -3.21 10.90
N LYS A 559 18.65 -3.44 11.75
CA LYS A 559 19.88 -2.63 11.75
C LYS A 559 20.64 -2.73 10.42
N LYS A 560 20.70 -3.92 9.81
CA LYS A 560 21.28 -4.10 8.47
C LYS A 560 20.47 -3.35 7.41
N ALA A 561 19.13 -3.32 7.52
CA ALA A 561 18.27 -2.57 6.61
C ALA A 561 18.56 -1.06 6.67
N GLU A 562 18.72 -0.49 7.87
CA GLU A 562 19.07 0.93 8.06
C GLU A 562 20.46 1.28 7.49
N VAL A 563 21.44 0.38 7.66
CA VAL A 563 22.77 0.54 7.05
C VAL A 563 22.71 0.46 5.52
N VAL A 564 21.89 -0.43 4.96
CA VAL A 564 21.69 -0.52 3.50
C VAL A 564 20.90 0.67 2.96
N GLU A 565 19.95 1.21 3.72
CA GLU A 565 19.20 2.41 3.35
C GLU A 565 20.12 3.64 3.32
N THR A 566 20.95 3.84 4.34
CA THR A 566 21.93 4.94 4.36
C THR A 566 23.01 4.80 3.29
N SER A 567 23.44 3.58 2.96
CA SER A 567 24.37 3.34 1.86
C SER A 567 23.71 3.57 0.49
N LEU A 568 22.44 3.18 0.33
CA LEU A 568 21.63 3.46 -0.86
C LEU A 568 21.42 4.97 -1.05
N ASP A 569 21.11 5.71 0.01
CA ASP A 569 21.02 7.16 -0.02
C ASP A 569 22.33 7.82 -0.43
N THR A 570 23.46 7.31 0.07
CA THR A 570 24.79 7.79 -0.31
C THR A 570 25.08 7.51 -1.78
N ALA A 571 24.83 6.30 -2.26
CA ALA A 571 25.00 5.92 -3.67
C ALA A 571 24.07 6.72 -4.60
N ASN A 572 22.84 7.00 -4.17
CA ASN A 572 21.91 7.87 -4.90
C ASN A 572 22.42 9.30 -4.99
N ARG A 573 22.95 9.87 -3.90
CA ARG A 573 23.57 11.20 -3.91
C ARG A 573 24.79 11.24 -4.83
N GLU A 574 25.65 10.22 -4.80
CA GLU A 574 26.78 10.11 -5.72
C GLU A 574 26.32 10.07 -7.19
N LEU A 575 25.30 9.25 -7.49
CA LEU A 575 24.70 9.20 -8.83
C LEU A 575 24.12 10.57 -9.23
N GLU A 576 23.45 11.28 -8.33
CA GLU A 576 22.94 12.64 -8.60
C GLU A 576 24.05 13.65 -8.87
N THR A 577 25.12 13.62 -8.08
CA THR A 577 26.30 14.48 -8.31
C THR A 577 26.95 14.18 -9.65
N PHE A 578 27.07 12.90 -10.03
CA PHE A 578 27.58 12.50 -11.32
C PHE A 578 26.67 12.96 -12.47
N GLN A 579 25.35 12.87 -12.32
CA GLN A 579 24.40 13.40 -13.31
C GLN A 579 24.51 14.91 -13.45
N TRP A 580 24.81 15.63 -12.36
CA TRP A 580 25.07 17.06 -12.39
C TRP A 580 26.39 17.39 -13.10
N GLU A 581 27.48 16.68 -12.80
CA GLU A 581 28.77 16.83 -13.51
C GLU A 581 28.63 16.55 -15.01
N LYS A 582 27.87 15.52 -15.38
CA LYS A 582 27.52 15.20 -16.76
C LYS A 582 26.80 16.37 -17.43
N GLN A 583 25.81 16.97 -16.76
CA GLN A 583 25.11 18.13 -17.28
C GLN A 583 26.02 19.37 -17.40
N GLN A 584 26.94 19.57 -16.45
CA GLN A 584 27.92 20.65 -16.49
C GLN A 584 28.84 20.52 -17.71
N LYS A 585 29.44 19.34 -17.92
CA LYS A 585 30.26 19.05 -19.10
C LYS A 585 29.50 19.26 -20.41
N MET A 586 28.20 18.92 -20.44
CA MET A 586 27.36 19.19 -21.60
C MET A 586 27.07 20.69 -21.80
N ASN A 587 26.95 21.47 -20.72
CA ASN A 587 26.69 22.91 -20.79
C ASN A 587 27.93 23.72 -21.23
N GLU A 588 29.13 23.17 -21.09
CA GLU A 588 30.37 23.77 -21.59
C GLU A 588 30.43 23.81 -23.13
N LEU A 589 29.59 23.01 -23.81
CA LEU A 589 29.51 23.02 -25.27
C LEU A 589 28.77 24.27 -25.78
N TYR A 590 29.41 24.96 -26.72
CA TYR A 590 28.81 26.10 -27.39
C TYR A 590 27.80 25.65 -28.46
N VAL A 591 26.57 26.15 -28.35
CA VAL A 591 25.51 25.92 -29.33
C VAL A 591 25.36 27.16 -30.21
N VAL A 592 25.57 27.00 -31.52
CA VAL A 592 25.37 28.10 -32.46
C VAL A 592 23.88 28.24 -32.81
N VAL A 593 23.33 29.45 -32.60
CA VAL A 593 21.94 29.78 -32.94
C VAL A 593 21.92 30.88 -34.00
N PRO A 594 21.48 30.59 -35.24
CA PRO A 594 21.32 31.63 -36.25
C PRO A 594 20.07 32.47 -35.96
N LEU A 595 20.27 33.74 -35.65
CA LEU A 595 19.20 34.71 -35.43
C LEU A 595 19.14 35.70 -36.60
N LYS A 596 17.92 36.09 -36.99
CA LYS A 596 17.73 37.22 -37.88
C LYS A 596 17.75 38.50 -37.06
N LEU A 597 18.20 39.61 -37.66
CA LEU A 597 18.33 40.89 -36.94
C LEU A 597 17.01 41.36 -36.29
N HIS A 598 15.86 41.13 -36.92
CA HIS A 598 14.56 41.50 -36.35
C HIS A 598 14.11 40.63 -35.16
N GLN A 599 14.79 39.50 -34.90
CA GLN A 599 14.48 38.63 -33.76
C GLN A 599 15.23 39.06 -32.49
N VAL A 600 16.15 40.01 -32.60
CA VAL A 600 16.94 40.52 -31.48
C VAL A 600 16.19 41.70 -30.87
N GLU A 601 15.48 41.45 -29.76
CA GLU A 601 14.78 42.47 -28.98
C GLU A 601 15.65 43.06 -27.85
N TYR A 602 16.86 42.51 -27.66
CA TYR A 602 17.81 42.98 -26.66
C TYR A 602 18.57 44.21 -27.17
N LEU A 603 18.12 45.39 -26.72
CA LEU A 603 18.71 46.70 -27.03
C LEU A 603 19.24 47.33 -25.75
N VAL A 604 20.48 47.80 -25.78
CA VAL A 604 21.09 48.56 -24.67
C VAL A 604 21.27 49.99 -25.18
N ASN A 605 20.63 50.97 -24.51
CA ASN A 605 20.64 52.38 -24.92
C ASN A 605 20.12 52.65 -26.35
N GLY A 606 19.20 51.81 -26.86
CA GLY A 606 18.62 51.97 -28.20
C GLY A 606 19.49 51.47 -29.35
N GLU A 607 20.68 50.93 -29.06
CA GLU A 607 21.56 50.30 -30.04
C GLU A 607 21.74 48.81 -29.74
N MET A 608 22.11 48.05 -30.78
CA MET A 608 22.40 46.63 -30.66
C MET A 608 23.80 46.46 -30.04
N PRO A 609 23.93 45.81 -28.87
CA PRO A 609 25.23 45.60 -28.25
C PRO A 609 26.10 44.69 -29.12
N SER A 610 27.41 44.95 -29.14
CA SER A 610 28.39 44.13 -29.85
C SER A 610 28.62 42.77 -29.17
N ASP A 611 28.33 42.68 -27.86
CA ASP A 611 28.46 41.48 -27.06
C ASP A 611 27.11 41.05 -26.46
N PHE A 612 26.74 39.80 -26.69
CA PHE A 612 25.50 39.19 -26.19
C PHE A 612 25.71 38.23 -25.02
N SER A 613 26.89 38.23 -24.39
CA SER A 613 27.26 37.29 -23.32
C SER A 613 26.33 37.37 -22.09
N GLN A 614 25.71 38.52 -21.84
CA GLN A 614 24.74 38.71 -20.75
C GLN A 614 23.27 38.47 -21.19
N ALA A 615 23.03 38.23 -22.48
CA ALA A 615 21.69 38.04 -23.02
C ALA A 615 21.27 36.57 -22.96
N LEU A 616 19.99 36.33 -22.68
CA LEU A 616 19.40 35.00 -22.63
C LEU A 616 18.45 34.81 -23.82
N VAL A 617 18.65 33.73 -24.57
CA VAL A 617 17.81 33.41 -25.74
C VAL A 617 16.63 32.55 -25.31
N PHE A 618 15.42 33.05 -25.52
CA PHE A 618 14.17 32.34 -25.28
C PHE A 618 13.37 32.14 -26.56
N THR A 619 12.52 31.11 -26.58
CA THR A 619 11.49 31.00 -27.61
C THR A 619 10.28 31.85 -27.21
N ASN A 620 9.66 32.54 -28.16
CA ASN A 620 8.48 33.38 -27.89
C ASN A 620 7.36 32.58 -27.20
N GLN A 621 7.17 31.31 -27.58
CA GLN A 621 6.21 30.41 -26.94
C GLN A 621 6.52 30.18 -25.45
N SER A 622 7.80 30.00 -25.09
CA SER A 622 8.19 29.83 -23.68
C SER A 622 7.98 31.11 -22.87
N LEU A 623 8.24 32.27 -23.48
CA LEU A 623 8.03 33.56 -22.85
C LEU A 623 6.55 33.84 -22.61
N GLU A 624 5.70 33.63 -23.63
CA GLU A 624 4.24 33.75 -23.52
C GLU A 624 3.67 32.78 -22.47
N TYR A 625 4.17 31.54 -22.44
CA TYR A 625 3.77 30.56 -21.44
C TYR A 625 4.13 31.03 -20.03
N LEU A 626 5.35 31.53 -19.81
CA LEU A 626 5.78 32.05 -18.51
C LEU A 626 4.95 33.26 -18.07
N GLN A 627 4.63 34.17 -19.00
CA GLN A 627 3.76 35.30 -18.71
C GLN A 627 2.35 34.86 -18.31
N LYS A 628 1.76 33.89 -19.02
CA LYS A 628 0.46 33.30 -18.64
C LYS A 628 0.54 32.60 -17.29
N ARG A 629 1.59 31.80 -17.07
CA ARG A 629 1.78 31.07 -15.81
C ARG A 629 1.92 32.00 -14.61
N ILE A 630 2.53 33.18 -14.77
CA ILE A 630 2.58 34.19 -13.69
C ILE A 630 1.17 34.64 -13.28
N VAL A 631 0.27 34.84 -14.25
CA VAL A 631 -1.13 35.20 -13.98
C VAL A 631 -1.86 34.03 -13.31
N ASP A 632 -1.67 32.80 -13.81
CA ASP A 632 -2.27 31.60 -13.23
C ASP A 632 -1.82 31.38 -11.77
N LEU A 633 -0.52 31.49 -11.49
CA LEU A 633 0.03 31.41 -10.13
C LEU A 633 -0.50 32.51 -9.21
N HIS A 634 -0.75 33.72 -9.75
CA HIS A 634 -1.38 34.78 -8.98
C HIS A 634 -2.81 34.41 -8.57
N ASN A 635 -3.59 33.83 -9.49
CA ASN A 635 -4.95 33.36 -9.22
C ASN A 635 -4.95 32.17 -8.25
N GLU A 636 -4.08 31.18 -8.46
CA GLU A 636 -3.89 30.04 -7.55
C GLU A 636 -3.53 30.51 -6.14
N LYS A 637 -2.62 31.49 -6.00
CA LYS A 637 -2.28 32.10 -4.72
C LYS A 637 -3.47 32.77 -4.04
N ILE A 638 -4.36 33.42 -4.80
CA ILE A 638 -5.59 34.01 -4.26
C ILE A 638 -6.54 32.90 -3.77
N MET A 639 -6.75 31.85 -4.57
CA MET A 639 -7.60 30.72 -4.20
C MET A 639 -7.08 30.00 -2.94
N GLN A 640 -5.79 29.70 -2.88
CA GLN A 640 -5.16 29.08 -1.71
C GLN A 640 -5.29 29.95 -0.45
N ARG A 641 -5.20 31.28 -0.58
CA ARG A 641 -5.49 32.19 0.53
C ARG A 641 -6.95 32.14 1.01
N GLN A 642 -7.91 31.90 0.12
CA GLN A 642 -9.31 31.75 0.50
C GLN A 642 -9.54 30.42 1.24
N ILE A 643 -8.96 29.32 0.72
CA ILE A 643 -8.99 28.00 1.37
C ILE A 643 -8.35 28.09 2.77
N TYR A 644 -7.17 28.70 2.88
CA TYR A 644 -6.50 28.91 4.16
C TYR A 644 -7.35 29.71 5.16
N LYS A 645 -8.05 30.78 4.71
CA LYS A 645 -8.96 31.54 5.56
C LYS A 645 -10.13 30.69 6.05
N ALA A 646 -10.76 29.91 5.17
CA ALA A 646 -11.85 29.00 5.53
C ALA A 646 -11.39 27.93 6.53
N ALA A 647 -10.22 27.33 6.32
CA ALA A 647 -9.61 26.38 7.24
C ALA A 647 -9.30 27.02 8.61
N GLN A 648 -8.83 28.28 8.63
CA GLN A 648 -8.60 29.02 9.86
C GLN A 648 -9.90 29.32 10.63
N GLU A 649 -10.99 29.65 9.92
CA GLU A 649 -12.31 29.82 10.51
C GLU A 649 -12.84 28.50 11.09
N GLN A 650 -12.71 27.40 10.35
CA GLN A 650 -13.05 26.05 10.85
C GLN A 650 -12.24 25.68 12.08
N HIS A 651 -10.92 25.95 12.10
CA HIS A 651 -10.08 25.69 13.26
C HIS A 651 -10.55 26.50 14.48
N LYS A 652 -10.89 27.79 14.31
CA LYS A 652 -11.45 28.61 15.39
C LYS A 652 -12.78 28.04 15.91
N GLN A 653 -13.66 27.62 15.01
CA GLN A 653 -14.93 27.00 15.38
C GLN A 653 -14.71 25.70 16.17
N LEU A 654 -13.82 24.81 15.70
CA LEU A 654 -13.50 23.57 16.39
C LEU A 654 -12.87 23.82 17.77
N VAL A 655 -12.01 24.84 17.92
CA VAL A 655 -11.45 25.22 19.22
C VAL A 655 -12.52 25.78 20.17
N GLN A 656 -13.53 26.49 19.64
CA GLN A 656 -14.66 26.93 20.45
C GLN A 656 -15.54 25.75 20.86
N ASP A 657 -15.85 24.86 19.92
CA ASP A 657 -16.66 23.66 20.16
C ASP A 657 -15.98 22.72 21.17
N THR A 658 -14.66 22.55 21.10
CA THR A 658 -13.93 21.74 22.09
C THR A 658 -14.01 22.34 23.49
N LYS A 659 -13.85 23.67 23.63
CA LYS A 659 -14.05 24.36 24.92
C LYS A 659 -15.48 24.23 25.43
N ASP A 660 -16.47 24.40 24.55
CA ASP A 660 -17.88 24.28 24.93
C ASP A 660 -18.21 22.85 25.37
N MET A 661 -17.65 21.84 24.70
CA MET A 661 -17.77 20.44 25.11
C MET A 661 -17.03 20.15 26.43
N GLU A 662 -15.85 20.72 26.64
CA GLU A 662 -15.12 20.60 27.90
C GLU A 662 -15.90 21.21 29.07
N ILE A 663 -16.47 22.41 28.88
CA ILE A 663 -17.36 23.04 29.87
C ILE A 663 -18.60 22.17 30.12
N LYS A 664 -19.18 21.57 29.07
CA LYS A 664 -20.33 20.67 29.20
C LYS A 664 -19.97 19.40 29.96
N ILE A 665 -18.79 18.82 29.72
CA ILE A 665 -18.26 17.67 30.46
C ILE A 665 -18.09 18.05 31.94
N GLN A 666 -17.43 19.17 32.24
CA GLN A 666 -17.26 19.67 33.62
C GLN A 666 -18.62 19.88 34.32
N ARG A 667 -19.60 20.50 33.66
CA ARG A 667 -20.96 20.67 34.21
C ARG A 667 -21.65 19.34 34.48
N LEU A 668 -21.48 18.35 33.61
CA LEU A 668 -22.04 17.02 33.79
C LEU A 668 -21.34 16.28 34.93
N GLU A 669 -20.02 16.40 35.06
CA GLU A 669 -19.24 15.86 36.17
C GLU A 669 -19.66 16.49 37.50
N GLU A 670 -19.77 17.82 37.58
CA GLU A 670 -20.28 18.52 38.76
C GLU A 670 -21.70 18.09 39.12
N LYS A 671 -22.59 17.96 38.13
CA LYS A 671 -23.95 17.47 38.36
C LYS A 671 -23.97 16.03 38.85
N CYS A 672 -23.13 15.15 38.30
CA CYS A 672 -22.95 13.78 38.76
C CYS A 672 -22.42 13.75 40.20
N ASN A 673 -21.40 14.53 40.50
CA ASN A 673 -20.82 14.69 41.84
C ASN A 673 -21.85 15.19 42.85
N TYR A 674 -22.62 16.20 42.50
CA TYR A 674 -23.71 16.71 43.33
C TYR A 674 -24.79 15.65 43.58
N LEU A 675 -25.22 14.92 42.54
CA LEU A 675 -26.20 13.84 42.69
C LEU A 675 -25.66 12.68 43.53
N MET A 676 -24.37 12.36 43.42
CA MET A 676 -23.69 11.38 44.29
C MET A 676 -23.71 11.82 45.74
N MET A 677 -23.28 13.06 46.01
CA MET A 677 -23.28 13.63 47.37
C MET A 677 -24.69 13.65 47.95
N LYS A 678 -25.71 14.01 47.16
CA LYS A 678 -27.11 14.03 47.63
C LYS A 678 -27.66 12.63 47.92
N LYS A 679 -27.31 11.60 47.13
CA LYS A 679 -27.83 10.25 47.29
C LYS A 679 -27.05 9.40 48.29
N PHE A 680 -25.72 9.52 48.32
CA PHE A 680 -24.82 8.65 49.08
C PHE A 680 -24.04 9.39 50.17
N GLY A 681 -24.07 10.72 50.23
CA GLY A 681 -23.32 11.53 51.20
C GLY A 681 -21.80 11.58 50.96
N ARG A 682 -21.30 10.87 49.95
CA ARG A 682 -19.90 10.78 49.54
C ARG A 682 -19.80 10.60 48.02
N LEU A 683 -18.64 10.90 47.45
CA LEU A 683 -18.33 10.53 46.07
C LEU A 683 -18.08 9.02 46.01
N VAL A 684 -18.71 8.35 45.06
CA VAL A 684 -18.72 6.88 44.96
C VAL A 684 -18.44 6.51 43.51
N ASP A 685 -17.55 5.55 43.30
CA ASP A 685 -17.38 4.97 41.96
C ASP A 685 -18.65 4.20 41.58
N PHE A 686 -19.41 4.76 40.65
CA PHE A 686 -20.66 4.17 40.18
C PHE A 686 -20.47 2.85 39.44
N GLU A 687 -19.33 2.65 38.76
CA GLU A 687 -19.05 1.42 38.02
C GLU A 687 -18.78 0.27 39.00
N ALA A 688 -17.97 0.55 40.02
CA ALA A 688 -17.72 -0.38 41.12
C ALA A 688 -19.02 -0.69 41.90
N VAL A 689 -19.88 0.29 42.17
CA VAL A 689 -21.15 0.06 42.87
C VAL A 689 -22.19 -0.63 42.00
N GLN A 690 -22.19 -0.41 40.69
CA GLN A 690 -23.01 -1.20 39.76
C GLN A 690 -22.62 -2.68 39.81
N ALA A 691 -21.32 -2.97 39.64
CA ALA A 691 -20.79 -4.33 39.64
C ALA A 691 -21.07 -5.08 40.96
N HIS A 692 -21.08 -4.37 42.10
CA HIS A 692 -21.27 -4.97 43.43
C HIS A 692 -22.66 -4.70 44.03
N SER A 693 -23.65 -4.29 43.23
CA SER A 693 -24.97 -3.87 43.71
C SER A 693 -25.77 -4.98 44.42
N VAL A 694 -25.40 -6.25 44.22
CA VAL A 694 -25.93 -7.38 45.00
C VAL A 694 -24.77 -8.23 45.49
N ASN A 695 -24.67 -8.38 46.81
CA ASN A 695 -23.72 -9.32 47.42
C ASN A 695 -24.26 -10.74 47.23
N ILE A 696 -24.02 -11.32 46.05
CA ILE A 696 -24.46 -12.66 45.65
C ILE A 696 -24.07 -13.70 46.72
N ARG A 697 -22.85 -13.59 47.24
CA ARG A 697 -22.33 -14.44 48.31
C ARG A 697 -23.15 -14.36 49.60
N MET A 698 -23.65 -13.18 49.96
CA MET A 698 -24.52 -13.02 51.14
C MET A 698 -25.86 -13.72 50.95
N GLU A 699 -26.46 -13.63 49.77
CA GLU A 699 -27.76 -14.25 49.50
C GLU A 699 -27.64 -15.78 49.37
N GLU A 700 -26.55 -16.28 48.78
CA GLU A 700 -26.19 -17.70 48.78
C GLU A 700 -26.01 -18.23 50.21
N LEU A 701 -25.30 -17.51 51.07
CA LEU A 701 -25.14 -17.88 52.48
C LEU A 701 -26.48 -17.93 53.23
N LYS A 702 -27.42 -17.02 52.95
CA LYS A 702 -28.77 -17.09 53.55
C LYS A 702 -29.52 -18.34 53.11
N VAL A 703 -29.42 -18.73 51.84
CA VAL A 703 -30.04 -19.96 51.35
C VAL A 703 -29.40 -21.19 52.00
N GLN A 704 -28.08 -21.21 52.18
CA GLN A 704 -27.38 -22.27 52.92
C GLN A 704 -27.83 -22.34 54.39
N ILE A 705 -28.02 -21.20 55.05
CA ILE A 705 -28.56 -21.16 56.42
C ILE A 705 -29.97 -21.73 56.46
N MET A 706 -30.84 -21.32 55.52
CA MET A 706 -32.21 -21.84 55.44
C MET A 706 -32.27 -23.34 55.15
N GLU A 707 -31.33 -23.87 54.37
CA GLU A 707 -31.19 -25.31 54.13
C GLU A 707 -30.81 -26.03 55.41
N LYS A 708 -29.81 -25.54 56.14
CA LYS A 708 -29.42 -26.11 57.43
C LYS A 708 -30.55 -26.03 58.46
N GLU A 709 -31.26 -24.91 58.53
CA GLU A 709 -32.45 -24.76 59.39
C GLU A 709 -33.56 -25.75 59.01
N TYR A 710 -33.79 -25.96 57.70
CA TYR A 710 -34.75 -26.95 57.23
C TYR A 710 -34.36 -28.36 57.65
N MET A 711 -33.09 -28.75 57.45
CA MET A 711 -32.56 -30.04 57.89
C MET A 711 -32.71 -30.23 59.40
N HIS A 712 -32.28 -29.24 60.20
CA HIS A 712 -32.43 -29.29 61.65
C HIS A 712 -33.91 -29.36 62.08
N SER A 713 -34.83 -28.70 61.35
CA SER A 713 -36.26 -28.77 61.64
C SER A 713 -36.87 -30.14 61.35
N GLN A 714 -36.35 -30.87 60.35
CA GLN A 714 -36.75 -32.25 60.08
C GLN A 714 -36.25 -33.17 61.18
N GLU A 715 -34.98 -33.03 61.56
CA GLU A 715 -34.39 -33.78 62.68
C GLU A 715 -35.16 -33.52 63.99
N LEU A 716 -35.52 -32.28 64.29
CA LEU A 716 -36.33 -31.95 65.47
C LEU A 716 -37.70 -32.61 65.45
N LYS A 717 -38.37 -32.68 64.29
CA LYS A 717 -39.66 -33.40 64.17
C LYS A 717 -39.50 -34.89 64.45
N GLU A 718 -38.44 -35.52 63.92
CA GLU A 718 -38.13 -36.91 64.22
C GLU A 718 -37.90 -37.13 65.72
N TRP A 719 -37.21 -36.19 66.39
CA TRP A 719 -37.03 -36.23 67.84
C TRP A 719 -38.33 -36.00 68.62
N GLU A 720 -39.19 -35.07 68.18
CA GLU A 720 -40.51 -34.82 68.78
C GLU A 720 -41.42 -36.05 68.67
N GLU A 721 -41.47 -36.71 67.50
CA GLU A 721 -42.20 -37.98 67.32
C GLU A 721 -41.67 -39.06 68.27
N ARG A 722 -40.34 -39.15 68.42
CA ARG A 722 -39.70 -40.09 69.34
C ARG A 722 -40.02 -39.79 70.81
N ILE A 723 -40.10 -38.52 71.18
CA ILE A 723 -40.52 -38.08 72.52
C ILE A 723 -41.99 -38.43 72.76
N LEU A 724 -42.88 -38.17 71.78
CA LEU A 724 -44.30 -38.54 71.87
C LEU A 724 -44.49 -40.04 72.04
N ASP A 725 -43.76 -40.87 71.30
CA ASP A 725 -43.77 -42.32 71.44
C ASP A 725 -43.34 -42.76 72.85
N LEU A 726 -42.29 -42.13 73.42
CA LEU A 726 -41.84 -42.40 74.78
C LEU A 726 -42.86 -41.93 75.84
N GLN A 727 -43.47 -40.76 75.66
CA GLN A 727 -44.53 -40.25 76.54
C GLN A 727 -45.76 -41.16 76.52
N GLN A 728 -46.16 -41.66 75.35
CA GLN A 728 -47.26 -42.63 75.23
C GLN A 728 -46.94 -43.94 75.96
N LYS A 729 -45.71 -44.44 75.86
CA LYS A 729 -45.24 -45.62 76.62
C LYS A 729 -45.33 -45.38 78.12
N LEU A 730 -44.86 -44.22 78.60
CA LEU A 730 -44.90 -43.86 80.02
C LEU A 730 -46.35 -43.67 80.52
N MET A 731 -47.23 -43.09 79.71
CA MET A 731 -48.66 -42.96 80.04
C MET A 731 -49.34 -44.32 80.17
N LYS A 732 -49.06 -45.28 79.26
CA LYS A 732 -49.58 -46.65 79.34
C LYS A 732 -49.15 -47.32 80.65
N LEU A 733 -47.86 -47.26 80.97
CA LEU A 733 -47.32 -47.80 82.23
C LEU A 733 -47.95 -47.14 83.47
N THR A 734 -48.15 -45.83 83.45
CA THR A 734 -48.77 -45.08 84.57
C THR A 734 -50.24 -45.46 84.76
N LYS A 735 -51.00 -45.63 83.67
CA LYS A 735 -52.40 -46.11 83.71
C LYS A 735 -52.50 -47.52 84.26
N GLU A 736 -51.61 -48.42 83.84
CA GLU A 736 -51.55 -49.79 84.38
C GLU A 736 -51.24 -49.79 85.87
N ASN A 737 -50.29 -48.96 86.33
CA ASN A 737 -49.94 -48.86 87.74
C ASN A 737 -51.10 -48.28 88.58
N THR A 738 -51.78 -47.26 88.05
CA THR A 738 -52.98 -46.68 88.69
C THR A 738 -54.12 -47.69 88.77
N ARG A 739 -54.34 -48.51 87.72
CA ARG A 739 -55.34 -49.60 87.74
C ARG A 739 -55.02 -50.63 88.82
N LYS A 740 -53.75 -51.02 88.98
CA LYS A 740 -53.31 -51.93 90.06
C LYS A 740 -53.56 -51.32 91.45
N LEU A 741 -53.29 -50.03 91.63
CA LEU A 741 -53.61 -49.29 92.86
C LEU A 741 -55.11 -49.22 93.14
N GLN A 742 -55.94 -49.00 92.12
CA GLN A 742 -57.41 -49.02 92.26
C GLN A 742 -57.92 -50.42 92.65
N GLN A 743 -57.37 -51.48 92.06
CA GLN A 743 -57.65 -52.86 92.47
C GLN A 743 -57.28 -53.11 93.94
N LEU A 744 -56.12 -52.62 94.38
CA LEU A 744 -55.69 -52.69 95.77
C LEU A 744 -56.66 -51.97 96.72
N ASN A 745 -57.16 -50.79 96.31
CA ASN A 745 -58.11 -50.01 97.11
C ASN A 745 -59.47 -50.71 97.21
N LEU A 746 -59.96 -51.33 96.13
CA LEU A 746 -61.16 -52.16 96.17
C LEU A 746 -61.02 -53.32 97.15
N PHE A 747 -59.90 -54.04 97.14
CA PHE A 747 -59.63 -55.09 98.13
C PHE A 747 -59.56 -54.55 99.56
N CYS A 748 -59.08 -53.32 99.78
CA CYS A 748 -59.11 -52.70 101.11
C CYS A 748 -60.54 -52.39 101.57
N LEU A 749 -61.42 -51.93 100.68
CA LEU A 749 -62.83 -51.68 100.99
C LEU A 749 -63.60 -52.99 101.28
N GLU A 750 -63.34 -54.05 100.52
CA GLU A 750 -63.91 -55.38 100.79
C GLU A 750 -63.45 -55.90 102.16
N LYS A 751 -62.17 -55.72 102.50
CA LYS A 751 -61.65 -56.05 103.84
C LYS A 751 -62.40 -55.28 104.94
N GLN A 752 -62.58 -53.96 104.78
CA GLN A 752 -63.33 -53.15 105.75
C GLN A 752 -64.80 -53.58 105.86
N GLN A 753 -65.45 -53.94 104.76
CA GLN A 753 -66.83 -54.46 104.80
C GLN A 753 -66.93 -55.78 105.56
N LEU A 754 -65.96 -56.68 105.39
CA LEU A 754 -65.89 -57.93 106.16
C LEU A 754 -65.67 -57.67 107.65
N GLU A 755 -64.81 -56.69 107.99
CA GLU A 755 -64.60 -56.25 109.38
C GLU A 755 -65.89 -55.66 109.99
N THR A 756 -66.66 -54.86 109.25
CA THR A 756 -67.95 -54.32 109.74
C THR A 756 -69.03 -55.39 109.92
N LYS A 757 -69.06 -56.43 109.05
CA LYS A 757 -69.99 -57.56 109.19
C LYS A 757 -69.66 -58.43 110.41
N LEU A 758 -68.38 -58.54 110.78
CA LEU A 758 -67.97 -59.17 112.03
C LEU A 758 -68.48 -58.37 113.24
N ALA A 759 -68.35 -57.04 113.22
CA ALA A 759 -68.82 -56.18 114.32
C ALA A 759 -70.35 -56.16 114.50
N SER A 760 -71.15 -56.38 113.44
CA SER A 760 -72.61 -56.51 113.56
C SER A 760 -73.06 -57.81 114.23
N LEU A 761 -72.33 -58.92 114.00
CA LEU A 761 -72.63 -60.21 114.63
C LEU A 761 -72.32 -60.21 116.14
N GLU A 762 -71.37 -59.39 116.59
CA GLU A 762 -71.11 -59.19 118.03
C GLU A 762 -72.22 -58.40 118.74
N ASN A 763 -72.86 -57.44 118.05
CA ASN A 763 -73.94 -56.63 118.65
C ASN A 763 -75.29 -57.38 118.76
N ASP A 764 -75.57 -58.34 117.88
CA ASP A 764 -76.82 -59.12 117.92
C ASP A 764 -76.87 -60.12 119.09
N LEU A 765 -75.72 -60.51 119.64
CA LEU A 765 -75.61 -61.36 120.84
C LEU A 765 -75.80 -60.56 122.14
N VAL A 766 -75.56 -59.25 122.12
CA VAL A 766 -75.63 -58.36 123.29
C VAL A 766 -77.06 -57.85 123.57
N ASN A 767 -77.92 -57.80 122.56
CA ASN A 767 -79.29 -57.27 122.69
C ASN A 767 -80.35 -58.26 123.24
N LEU A 768 -80.05 -59.56 123.36
CA LEU A 768 -81.04 -60.56 123.78
C LEU A 768 -81.16 -60.78 125.30
N LEU A 769 -80.25 -60.22 126.12
CA LEU A 769 -80.11 -60.61 127.53
C LEU A 769 -80.56 -59.57 128.58
N ALA A 770 -81.21 -58.46 128.17
CA ALA A 770 -81.36 -57.28 129.03
C ALA A 770 -82.80 -56.86 129.46
N THR A 771 -83.88 -57.63 129.22
CA THR A 771 -85.26 -57.07 129.36
C THR A 771 -86.28 -57.68 130.33
N VAL A 772 -86.07 -58.75 131.10
CA VAL A 772 -87.13 -59.20 132.04
C VAL A 772 -86.54 -59.79 133.33
N LEU A 773 -86.28 -58.95 134.34
CA LEU A 773 -87.21 -58.55 135.42
C LEU A 773 -87.43 -59.64 136.47
N HIS A 774 -87.13 -59.29 137.71
CA HIS A 774 -88.26 -59.03 138.60
C HIS A 774 -87.87 -57.86 139.48
N ALA A 775 -88.73 -56.82 139.58
CA ALA A 775 -88.55 -55.92 140.70
C ALA A 775 -88.94 -56.70 141.97
N GLY A 776 -87.90 -57.07 142.73
CA GLY A 776 -87.95 -57.47 144.13
C GLY A 776 -87.18 -58.77 144.38
N LEU A 777 -86.16 -58.85 145.22
CA LEU A 777 -85.44 -57.92 146.11
C LEU A 777 -84.26 -58.76 146.70
N GLU A 778 -83.27 -58.11 147.31
CA GLU A 778 -82.12 -58.69 148.07
C GLU A 778 -80.88 -59.08 147.23
N LEU A 779 -79.60 -58.79 147.56
CA LEU A 779 -78.85 -58.38 148.75
C LEU A 779 -77.50 -57.73 148.28
N PHE A 780 -76.90 -56.88 149.13
CA PHE A 780 -75.44 -56.67 149.43
C PHE A 780 -74.37 -56.79 148.31
N ARG A 781 -73.19 -56.15 148.29
CA ARG A 781 -72.46 -55.13 149.05
C ARG A 781 -71.01 -55.21 148.50
N ASN A 782 -70.38 -54.07 148.21
CA ASN A 782 -68.92 -53.80 148.19
C ASN A 782 -68.00 -54.35 147.07
N GLY A 783 -67.01 -53.50 146.76
CA GLY A 783 -65.64 -53.87 146.36
C GLY A 783 -65.29 -53.43 144.96
N GLU A 784 -64.91 -52.17 144.73
CA GLU A 784 -63.51 -51.69 144.76
C GLU A 784 -62.56 -52.35 143.75
N GLY A 785 -61.91 -51.50 142.95
CA GLY A 785 -60.59 -51.76 142.39
C GLY A 785 -60.56 -52.13 140.91
N GLN A 786 -60.31 -51.14 140.05
CA GLN A 786 -58.98 -50.90 139.47
C GLN A 786 -59.06 -50.01 138.22
N ALA A 787 -58.77 -48.73 138.43
CA ALA A 787 -58.47 -47.72 137.41
C ALA A 787 -57.07 -47.93 136.78
N GLY A 788 -56.69 -49.16 136.44
CA GLY A 788 -55.34 -49.50 135.93
C GLY A 788 -55.24 -49.80 134.44
N VAL A 789 -56.36 -50.08 133.75
CA VAL A 789 -56.32 -50.67 132.39
C VAL A 789 -56.62 -49.66 131.27
N MET A 790 -57.30 -48.54 131.56
CA MET A 790 -57.58 -47.51 130.55
C MET A 790 -56.39 -46.59 130.21
N ALA A 791 -55.31 -46.63 130.99
CA ALA A 791 -54.07 -45.93 130.68
C ALA A 791 -53.19 -46.74 129.69
N LEU A 792 -53.12 -48.07 129.86
CA LEU A 792 -52.32 -48.95 129.01
C LEU A 792 -52.89 -49.07 127.58
N LEU A 793 -54.21 -49.00 127.39
CA LEU A 793 -54.82 -49.03 126.04
C LEU A 793 -54.68 -47.69 125.27
N ARG A 794 -54.45 -46.55 125.94
CA ARG A 794 -54.15 -45.26 125.27
C ARG A 794 -52.66 -45.11 124.93
N GLU A 795 -51.79 -45.84 125.61
CA GLU A 795 -50.36 -45.92 125.29
C GLU A 795 -50.09 -46.93 124.16
N GLU A 796 -50.88 -47.99 124.07
CA GLU A 796 -50.81 -49.02 123.01
C GLU A 796 -51.33 -48.52 121.64
N ILE A 797 -52.33 -47.64 121.61
CA ILE A 797 -52.80 -47.01 120.35
C ILE A 797 -51.80 -45.98 119.80
N ASN A 798 -50.99 -45.35 120.66
CA ASN A 798 -49.92 -44.43 120.22
C ASN A 798 -48.64 -45.18 119.78
N LEU A 799 -48.40 -46.40 120.28
CA LEU A 799 -47.32 -47.29 119.84
C LEU A 799 -47.56 -47.94 118.46
N LEU A 800 -48.82 -48.04 118.01
CA LEU A 800 -49.16 -48.57 116.68
C LEU A 800 -49.24 -47.51 115.56
N ARG A 801 -49.10 -46.22 115.89
CA ARG A 801 -49.09 -45.12 114.89
C ARG A 801 -47.69 -44.71 114.41
N ARG A 802 -46.63 -45.31 114.96
CA ARG A 802 -45.24 -45.14 114.50
C ARG A 802 -44.47 -46.46 114.62
N LYS A 803 -44.52 -47.28 113.57
CA LYS A 803 -43.41 -48.15 113.17
C LYS A 803 -43.54 -48.52 111.70
N ASP A 804 -42.78 -47.78 110.91
CA ASP A 804 -42.36 -48.15 109.58
C ASP A 804 -41.78 -49.57 109.58
N GLY A 805 -42.23 -50.37 108.62
CA GLY A 805 -41.45 -51.49 108.10
C GLY A 805 -40.47 -50.97 107.06
N SER A 806 -39.39 -50.31 107.50
CA SER A 806 -38.15 -50.26 106.73
C SER A 806 -37.49 -51.63 106.75
N LEU A 807 -37.08 -52.11 105.58
CA LEU A 807 -35.81 -52.82 105.46
C LEU A 807 -34.83 -51.90 104.72
N PHE A 808 -33.97 -51.29 105.53
CA PHE A 808 -32.55 -50.97 105.35
C PHE A 808 -31.92 -51.23 103.96
N LEU A 809 -31.11 -50.32 103.41
CA LEU A 809 -29.74 -50.09 103.88
C LEU A 809 -29.23 -48.64 103.73
N GLN A 810 -28.91 -48.09 104.91
CA GLN A 810 -27.83 -47.19 105.36
C GLN A 810 -27.44 -45.88 104.62
N PRO A 811 -27.27 -44.79 105.40
CA PRO A 811 -26.63 -43.54 104.99
C PRO A 811 -25.17 -43.43 105.48
N SER A 812 -24.40 -42.57 104.81
CA SER A 812 -23.34 -41.79 105.44
C SER A 812 -23.31 -40.40 104.79
N SER A 813 -23.21 -39.37 105.63
CA SER A 813 -22.88 -37.98 105.32
C SER A 813 -21.59 -37.65 106.09
N PRO A 814 -21.03 -36.42 106.08
CA PRO A 814 -21.00 -35.30 105.11
C PRO A 814 -19.53 -34.78 104.91
N GLN A 815 -19.38 -33.50 104.48
CA GLN A 815 -18.19 -32.61 104.52
C GLN A 815 -17.28 -32.65 103.27
N ASP A 816 -16.82 -31.55 102.66
CA ASP A 816 -16.65 -30.15 103.06
C ASP A 816 -16.67 -29.22 101.82
N SER A 817 -16.80 -27.90 102.09
CA SER A 817 -16.24 -26.69 101.43
C SER A 817 -15.74 -26.77 99.96
N ASP A 818 -16.01 -25.83 99.07
CA ASP A 818 -15.60 -24.42 99.13
C ASP A 818 -16.35 -23.58 98.09
N THR A 819 -16.83 -22.41 98.49
CA THR A 819 -16.89 -21.19 97.66
C THR A 819 -15.46 -20.60 97.57
N PRO A 820 -15.04 -19.76 96.58
CA PRO A 820 -15.84 -18.63 96.11
C PRO A 820 -15.56 -18.04 94.70
N THR A 821 -16.30 -16.96 94.43
CA THR A 821 -15.96 -15.72 93.69
C THR A 821 -16.06 -15.65 92.16
N GLU A 822 -17.13 -14.96 91.75
CA GLU A 822 -17.17 -13.78 90.87
C GLU A 822 -16.11 -13.59 89.77
N THR A 823 -16.57 -13.38 88.54
CA THR A 823 -16.35 -12.12 87.78
C THR A 823 -17.10 -12.15 86.43
N PHE A 824 -17.96 -11.15 86.18
CA PHE A 824 -18.21 -10.63 84.83
C PHE A 824 -16.97 -9.81 84.43
N PRO A 825 -16.56 -9.62 83.14
CA PRO A 825 -17.42 -9.07 82.07
C PRO A 825 -17.05 -9.34 80.57
N LEU A 826 -17.91 -8.80 79.68
CA LEU A 826 -17.65 -8.21 78.33
C LEU A 826 -17.47 -9.08 77.04
N LEU A 827 -18.32 -8.69 76.06
CA LEU A 827 -18.10 -8.47 74.61
C LEU A 827 -18.09 -9.62 73.58
N THR A 828 -19.20 -9.66 72.82
CA THR A 828 -19.36 -9.84 71.34
C THR A 828 -18.92 -11.16 70.68
N PRO A 829 -19.65 -11.65 69.65
CA PRO A 829 -20.02 -10.96 68.41
C PRO A 829 -21.42 -10.34 68.37
#